data_AF-A0A833LU16-F1
#
_entry.id   AF-A0A833LU16-F1
#
_cell.length_a   1.000
_cell.length_b   1.000
_cell.length_c   1.000
_cell.angle_alpha   90.00
_cell.angle_beta   90.00
_cell.angle_gamma   90.00
#
_symmetry.space_group_name_H-M   'P 1'
#
loop_
_entity.id
_entity.type
_entity.pdbx_description
1 polymer ?
#
loop_
_entity_poly.entity_id
_entity_poly.type
_entity_poly.pdbx_seq_one_letter_code
_entity_poly.pdbx_strand_id
1 'polypeptide(L)'
;MTNYDGQSDTYTVKTSGGKDFTIKLKSNTYAQLTRNLGDPWQDCTGQMRQMLTPGRFVYTYGVFYPEGGSFSVEAQFLIFTGRKVGEFFFERQDWWVKQIASIGDFYLKAQFGDQPIDYKNYRTTIQLSGEKEADNYRQETDTISRLVYGFASAYLLTGDDRYLEGAEKGTEYLREHMRFYDMDENIIYWYHGIDVHGSREDKVFASEFGDDYDAIPAYEQIYALAGPIQTYRITGDPTFVQLLYQANDHRVDGLPYDPFDADPAKFQRGVADVIRQHGAAPVAGSINKQQWALAILSSGQGEATRALWLDYDVGGNHGRPDAMAIGLYAKGIELLPGFGYPPVHFGGWYSPRALWYKRTAAHNTVVVDGQDQTPIRSTPETEPLAIQLNPQKGLARGTTTAWALGRHVKLVRATGPHMVQTAKLEQFERSLLLVDISADDSYVLDVFRVTGGRDHAKLLHGNIGTATAIGLGTEPQPGFGPEVQMRNFRGGRPAAGWSVDWQIEDRLKTLPPGADVHLRYTDLTTDAQAAMAESWLAYADHGANHEAWLPSLVVRRQAAAEPLASTFVGVLEPYSGKSNLGAIRRLALQTSAGTAAGDQQVAVAVALADGRTDLLIAATQPTSGPRPTLTQPDWSCTTDADFCLIRRDATGKIAHVFFHGGTFMQCGDQRFEHRPGALWTEL
;
A
#
# COMPACT_ATOMS: atom_id res chain seq x y z
N MET A 1 -37.62 -44.34 -7.05
CA MET A 1 -38.34 -45.31 -7.92
C MET A 1 -39.59 -45.80 -7.21
N THR A 2 -40.64 -46.12 -7.96
CA THR A 2 -41.99 -46.44 -7.45
C THR A 2 -42.45 -47.86 -7.75
N ASN A 3 -41.98 -48.46 -8.84
CA ASN A 3 -42.32 -49.83 -9.23
C ASN A 3 -41.20 -50.50 -10.05
N TYR A 4 -41.04 -51.81 -9.97
CA TYR A 4 -40.18 -52.63 -10.84
C TYR A 4 -40.95 -53.87 -11.30
N ASP A 5 -40.99 -54.10 -12.60
CA ASP A 5 -41.55 -55.29 -13.24
C ASP A 5 -40.41 -56.14 -13.81
N GLY A 6 -40.15 -57.27 -13.14
CA GLY A 6 -39.10 -58.22 -13.54
C GLY A 6 -39.41 -59.03 -14.80
N GLN A 7 -40.67 -59.05 -15.29
CA GLN A 7 -41.00 -59.76 -16.54
C GLN A 7 -40.65 -58.91 -17.77
N SER A 8 -40.98 -57.62 -17.73
CA SER A 8 -40.67 -56.67 -18.80
C SER A 8 -39.29 -56.01 -18.66
N ASP A 9 -38.61 -56.24 -17.53
CA ASP A 9 -37.35 -55.60 -17.14
C ASP A 9 -37.47 -54.05 -17.17
N THR A 10 -38.63 -53.55 -16.72
CA THR A 10 -38.92 -52.11 -16.64
C THR A 10 -39.13 -51.66 -15.20
N TYR A 11 -38.73 -50.43 -14.90
CA TYR A 11 -39.01 -49.80 -13.59
C TYR A 11 -39.49 -48.37 -13.79
N THR A 12 -40.22 -47.86 -12.79
CA THR A 12 -40.77 -46.49 -12.82
C THR A 12 -40.04 -45.59 -11.83
N VAL A 13 -39.62 -44.42 -12.28
CA VAL A 13 -39.03 -43.37 -11.45
C VAL A 13 -39.94 -42.16 -11.43
N LYS A 14 -40.30 -41.73 -10.22
CA LYS A 14 -40.91 -40.43 -9.96
C LYS A 14 -39.82 -39.38 -9.79
N THR A 15 -39.84 -38.33 -10.60
CA THR A 15 -38.91 -37.20 -10.46
C THR A 15 -39.33 -36.28 -9.31
N SER A 16 -38.45 -35.36 -8.91
CA SER A 16 -38.77 -34.32 -7.92
C SER A 16 -39.94 -33.43 -8.35
N GLY A 17 -40.16 -33.24 -9.65
CA GLY A 17 -41.31 -32.54 -10.22
C GLY A 17 -42.61 -33.36 -10.22
N GLY A 18 -42.64 -34.55 -9.63
CA GLY A 18 -43.83 -35.40 -9.50
C GLY A 18 -44.18 -36.22 -10.74
N LYS A 19 -43.40 -36.12 -11.83
CA LYS A 19 -43.63 -36.86 -13.09
C LYS A 19 -43.04 -38.27 -13.02
N ASP A 20 -43.81 -39.25 -13.46
CA ASP A 20 -43.37 -40.64 -13.56
C ASP A 20 -42.78 -40.94 -14.95
N PHE A 21 -41.68 -41.69 -14.96
CA PHE A 21 -41.04 -42.21 -16.17
C PHE A 21 -40.86 -43.72 -16.04
N THR A 22 -41.40 -44.48 -17.00
CA THR A 22 -41.13 -45.91 -17.14
C THR A 22 -39.86 -46.10 -17.97
N ILE A 23 -38.90 -46.81 -17.41
CA ILE A 23 -37.56 -47.00 -17.96
C ILE A 23 -37.31 -48.48 -18.15
N LYS A 24 -36.79 -48.84 -19.31
CA LYS A 24 -36.42 -50.21 -19.68
C LYS A 24 -34.94 -50.48 -19.42
N LEU A 25 -34.64 -51.63 -18.83
CA LEU A 25 -33.29 -52.17 -18.73
C LEU A 25 -32.94 -52.92 -20.02
N LYS A 26 -31.76 -52.67 -20.56
CA LYS A 26 -31.19 -53.41 -21.68
C LYS A 26 -30.28 -54.53 -21.17
N SER A 27 -29.95 -55.46 -22.06
CA SER A 27 -29.01 -56.55 -21.77
C SER A 27 -27.63 -56.04 -21.35
N ASN A 28 -27.22 -54.86 -21.83
CA ASN A 28 -25.94 -54.23 -21.50
C ASN A 28 -26.05 -53.08 -20.48
N THR A 29 -27.20 -52.91 -19.81
CA THR A 29 -27.32 -51.93 -18.73
C THR A 29 -26.50 -52.38 -17.52
N TYR A 30 -25.66 -51.47 -17.01
CA TYR A 30 -24.82 -51.71 -15.83
C TYR A 30 -25.16 -50.74 -14.70
N ALA A 31 -24.66 -51.01 -13.49
CA ALA A 31 -24.95 -50.17 -12.33
C ALA A 31 -23.75 -50.02 -11.40
N GLN A 32 -23.67 -48.85 -10.76
CA GLN A 32 -22.70 -48.57 -9.72
C GLN A 32 -23.35 -47.98 -8.47
N LEU A 33 -22.63 -48.04 -7.36
CA LEU A 33 -22.93 -47.22 -6.19
C LEU A 33 -22.31 -45.82 -6.36
N THR A 34 -22.94 -44.81 -5.76
CA THR A 34 -22.33 -43.50 -5.58
C THR A 34 -20.97 -43.68 -4.86
N ARG A 35 -19.94 -42.96 -5.29
CA ARG A 35 -18.57 -42.96 -4.73
C ARG A 35 -17.97 -41.55 -4.71
N ASN A 36 -16.92 -41.31 -3.91
CA ASN A 36 -16.16 -40.08 -4.00
C ASN A 36 -15.28 -40.06 -5.26
N LEU A 37 -14.78 -38.87 -5.64
CA LEU A 37 -13.72 -38.77 -6.64
C LEU A 37 -12.46 -39.49 -6.14
N GLY A 38 -11.79 -40.24 -7.02
CA GLY A 38 -10.60 -41.04 -6.68
C GLY A 38 -10.89 -42.45 -6.13
N ASP A 39 -12.10 -42.70 -5.59
CA ASP A 39 -12.48 -44.04 -5.12
C ASP A 39 -12.52 -45.06 -6.27
N PRO A 40 -12.23 -46.35 -6.04
CA PRO A 40 -12.39 -47.38 -7.05
C PRO A 40 -13.85 -47.55 -7.49
N TRP A 41 -14.06 -48.04 -8.71
CA TRP A 41 -15.38 -48.39 -9.24
C TRP A 41 -16.13 -49.35 -8.31
N GLN A 42 -17.37 -49.00 -7.95
CA GLN A 42 -18.22 -49.80 -7.07
C GLN A 42 -19.31 -50.50 -7.88
N ASP A 43 -18.95 -51.60 -8.56
CA ASP A 43 -19.91 -52.35 -9.38
C ASP A 43 -21.04 -52.94 -8.54
N CYS A 44 -22.26 -52.79 -9.03
CA CYS A 44 -23.43 -53.50 -8.52
C CYS A 44 -24.31 -54.05 -9.64
N THR A 45 -23.74 -54.25 -10.83
CA THR A 45 -24.46 -54.69 -12.03
C THR A 45 -25.15 -56.05 -11.81
N GLY A 46 -24.45 -56.99 -11.18
CA GLY A 46 -25.01 -58.32 -10.87
C GLY A 46 -26.17 -58.30 -9.87
N GLN A 47 -26.28 -57.24 -9.05
CA GLN A 47 -27.32 -57.08 -8.02
C GLN A 47 -28.39 -56.05 -8.42
N MET A 48 -28.22 -55.36 -9.55
CA MET A 48 -29.04 -54.21 -9.96
C MET A 48 -30.54 -54.49 -9.91
N ARG A 49 -30.98 -55.63 -10.47
CA ARG A 49 -32.41 -56.02 -10.50
C ARG A 49 -32.99 -56.24 -9.10
N GLN A 50 -32.20 -56.78 -8.18
CA GLN A 50 -32.60 -56.96 -6.78
C GLN A 50 -32.66 -55.62 -6.02
N MET A 51 -31.83 -54.66 -6.44
CA MET A 51 -31.74 -53.34 -5.85
C MET A 51 -32.84 -52.36 -6.32
N LEU A 52 -33.57 -52.69 -7.39
CA LEU A 52 -34.74 -51.92 -7.86
C LEU A 52 -35.97 -52.15 -6.96
N THR A 53 -35.88 -51.67 -5.73
CA THR A 53 -36.95 -51.74 -4.74
C THR A 53 -37.73 -50.41 -4.67
N PRO A 54 -39.08 -50.43 -4.66
CA PRO A 54 -39.90 -49.23 -4.43
C PRO A 54 -39.45 -48.43 -3.20
N GLY A 55 -39.47 -47.09 -3.33
CA GLY A 55 -39.01 -46.17 -2.29
C GLY A 55 -37.52 -45.82 -2.34
N ARG A 56 -36.73 -46.44 -3.24
CA ARG A 56 -35.30 -46.15 -3.38
C ARG A 56 -35.01 -44.95 -4.29
N PHE A 57 -34.03 -44.13 -3.93
CA PHE A 57 -33.42 -43.14 -4.83
C PHE A 57 -32.43 -43.80 -5.79
N VAL A 58 -32.57 -43.50 -7.07
CA VAL A 58 -31.71 -44.02 -8.14
C VAL A 58 -31.57 -42.94 -9.20
N TYR A 59 -30.35 -42.69 -9.65
CA TYR A 59 -30.09 -41.88 -10.83
C TYR A 59 -30.02 -42.78 -12.04
N THR A 60 -30.75 -42.41 -13.08
CA THR A 60 -30.82 -43.17 -14.33
C THR A 60 -30.25 -42.32 -15.45
N TYR A 61 -29.24 -42.85 -16.13
CA TYR A 61 -28.70 -42.25 -17.34
C TYR A 61 -29.11 -43.10 -18.52
N GLY A 62 -29.82 -42.51 -19.48
CA GLY A 62 -30.48 -43.25 -20.55
C GLY A 62 -30.79 -42.39 -21.76
N VAL A 63 -31.26 -43.04 -22.81
CA VAL A 63 -31.67 -42.39 -24.07
C VAL A 63 -33.20 -42.39 -24.14
N PHE A 64 -33.76 -41.25 -24.55
CA PHE A 64 -35.18 -41.12 -24.87
C PHE A 64 -35.41 -41.51 -26.32
N TYR A 65 -36.26 -42.50 -26.56
CA TYR A 65 -36.72 -42.90 -27.89
C TYR A 65 -38.15 -42.41 -28.11
N PRO A 66 -38.41 -41.64 -29.19
CA PRO A 66 -39.77 -41.27 -29.55
C PRO A 66 -40.49 -42.48 -30.16
N GLU A 67 -41.51 -42.99 -29.48
CA GLU A 67 -42.28 -44.16 -29.91
C GLU A 67 -43.78 -43.92 -29.68
N GLY A 68 -44.61 -44.09 -30.72
CA GLY A 68 -46.08 -44.11 -30.59
C GLY A 68 -46.72 -42.84 -30.02
N GLY A 69 -46.12 -41.66 -30.22
CA GLY A 69 -46.62 -40.39 -29.67
C GLY A 69 -46.22 -40.14 -28.21
N SER A 70 -45.36 -40.98 -27.63
CA SER A 70 -44.75 -40.83 -26.31
C SER A 70 -43.23 -41.05 -26.39
N PHE A 71 -42.55 -41.06 -25.25
CA PHE A 71 -41.14 -41.42 -25.15
C PHE A 71 -40.97 -42.69 -24.32
N SER A 72 -40.18 -43.64 -24.81
CA SER A 72 -39.63 -44.74 -24.02
C SER A 72 -38.19 -44.40 -23.59
N VAL A 73 -37.82 -44.70 -22.35
CA VAL A 73 -36.47 -44.43 -21.84
C VAL A 73 -35.73 -45.75 -21.71
N GLU A 74 -34.58 -45.88 -22.35
CA GLU A 74 -33.71 -47.04 -22.18
C GLU A 74 -32.49 -46.67 -21.34
N ALA A 75 -32.31 -47.36 -20.21
CA ALA A 75 -31.20 -47.10 -19.30
C ALA A 75 -29.88 -47.58 -19.91
N GLN A 76 -28.88 -46.71 -19.94
CA GLN A 76 -27.49 -47.08 -20.22
C GLN A 76 -26.83 -47.56 -18.92
N PHE A 77 -26.95 -46.77 -17.84
CA PHE A 77 -26.47 -47.19 -16.53
C PHE A 77 -27.23 -46.52 -15.39
N LEU A 78 -27.14 -47.14 -14.21
CA LEU A 78 -27.76 -46.65 -12.97
C LEU A 78 -26.70 -46.28 -11.94
N ILE A 79 -27.01 -45.27 -11.12
CA ILE A 79 -26.27 -44.96 -9.89
C ILE A 79 -27.20 -45.09 -8.69
N PHE A 80 -26.88 -46.01 -7.79
CA PHE A 80 -27.60 -46.17 -6.52
C PHE A 80 -26.91 -45.39 -5.41
N THR A 81 -27.71 -44.71 -4.58
CA THR A 81 -27.21 -43.90 -3.46
C THR A 81 -26.74 -44.73 -2.26
N GLY A 82 -27.05 -46.02 -2.24
CA GLY A 82 -26.67 -46.97 -1.19
C GLY A 82 -27.06 -48.41 -1.56
N ARG A 83 -26.71 -49.39 -0.72
CA ARG A 83 -27.03 -50.80 -0.97
C ARG A 83 -28.48 -51.13 -0.61
N LYS A 84 -29.04 -50.44 0.40
CA LYS A 84 -30.40 -50.64 0.90
C LYS A 84 -31.31 -49.43 0.68
N VAL A 85 -32.62 -49.61 0.80
CA VAL A 85 -33.59 -48.50 0.82
C VAL A 85 -33.33 -47.66 2.07
N GLY A 86 -33.32 -46.34 1.92
CA GLY A 86 -33.03 -45.39 3.01
C GLY A 86 -31.55 -45.27 3.37
N GLU A 87 -30.64 -45.92 2.63
CA GLU A 87 -29.20 -45.76 2.80
C GLU A 87 -28.65 -44.77 1.77
N PHE A 88 -27.93 -43.76 2.25
CA PHE A 88 -27.32 -42.71 1.45
C PHE A 88 -25.84 -42.60 1.79
N PHE A 89 -24.96 -43.06 0.89
CA PHE A 89 -23.51 -43.05 1.12
C PHE A 89 -22.98 -41.63 1.31
N PHE A 90 -23.58 -40.65 0.64
CA PHE A 90 -23.21 -39.24 0.78
C PHE A 90 -23.61 -38.60 2.12
N GLU A 91 -24.37 -39.28 2.97
CA GLU A 91 -24.69 -38.84 4.33
C GLU A 91 -23.67 -39.34 5.36
N ARG A 92 -22.69 -40.15 4.95
CA ARG A 92 -21.60 -40.55 5.84
C ARG A 92 -20.77 -39.32 6.24
N GLN A 93 -20.39 -39.27 7.51
CA GLN A 93 -19.71 -38.11 8.11
C GLN A 93 -18.47 -37.66 7.33
N ASP A 94 -17.68 -38.59 6.81
CA ASP A 94 -16.42 -38.33 6.11
C ASP A 94 -16.59 -38.13 4.60
N TRP A 95 -17.79 -38.33 4.06
CA TRP A 95 -18.03 -38.32 2.61
C TRP A 95 -17.70 -36.96 1.98
N TRP A 96 -18.23 -35.89 2.55
CA TRP A 96 -18.04 -34.54 2.02
C TRP A 96 -16.63 -34.02 2.27
N VAL A 97 -16.00 -34.43 3.38
CA VAL A 97 -14.60 -34.12 3.70
C VAL A 97 -13.67 -34.75 2.66
N LYS A 98 -13.84 -36.04 2.35
CA LYS A 98 -13.06 -36.75 1.32
C LYS A 98 -13.31 -36.22 -0.09
N GLN A 99 -14.57 -35.92 -0.40
CA GLN A 99 -14.94 -35.35 -1.69
C GLN A 99 -14.27 -34.01 -1.90
N ILE A 100 -14.39 -33.09 -0.94
CA ILE A 100 -13.89 -31.73 -1.09
C ILE A 100 -12.36 -31.68 -1.05
N ALA A 101 -11.71 -32.53 -0.25
CA ALA A 101 -10.26 -32.69 -0.28
C ALA A 101 -9.78 -33.14 -1.67
N SER A 102 -10.44 -34.14 -2.27
CA SER A 102 -10.09 -34.62 -3.61
C SER A 102 -10.25 -33.54 -4.69
N ILE A 103 -11.28 -32.70 -4.57
CA ILE A 103 -11.51 -31.56 -5.47
C ILE A 103 -10.46 -30.46 -5.22
N GLY A 104 -10.21 -30.10 -3.97
CA GLY A 104 -9.24 -29.08 -3.58
C GLY A 104 -7.83 -29.43 -4.00
N ASP A 105 -7.39 -30.67 -3.76
CA ASP A 105 -6.08 -31.17 -4.20
C ASP A 105 -5.96 -31.17 -5.72
N PHE A 106 -7.02 -31.54 -6.44
CA PHE A 106 -7.04 -31.43 -7.90
C PHE A 106 -6.83 -30.00 -8.35
N TYR A 107 -7.56 -29.03 -7.80
CA TYR A 107 -7.43 -27.63 -8.21
C TYR A 107 -6.11 -27.00 -7.81
N LEU A 108 -5.58 -27.29 -6.61
CA LEU A 108 -4.23 -26.85 -6.22
C LEU A 108 -3.18 -27.36 -7.22
N LYS A 109 -3.21 -28.66 -7.53
CA LYS A 109 -2.28 -29.25 -8.48
C LYS A 109 -2.47 -28.73 -9.91
N ALA A 110 -3.71 -28.65 -10.38
CA ALA A 110 -4.02 -28.19 -11.72
C ALA A 110 -3.65 -26.71 -11.90
N GLN A 111 -3.81 -25.88 -10.87
CA GLN A 111 -3.55 -24.44 -10.96
C GLN A 111 -2.10 -24.07 -10.65
N PHE A 112 -1.48 -24.70 -9.65
CA PHE A 112 -0.18 -24.26 -9.13
C PHE A 112 0.89 -25.37 -9.13
N GLY A 113 0.50 -26.62 -9.39
CA GLY A 113 1.42 -27.75 -9.34
C GLY A 113 2.04 -27.92 -7.94
N ASP A 114 3.34 -28.21 -7.91
CA ASP A 114 4.13 -28.30 -6.67
C ASP A 114 4.86 -26.99 -6.32
N GLN A 115 4.54 -25.89 -7.02
CA GLN A 115 5.13 -24.57 -6.78
C GLN A 115 4.33 -23.77 -5.74
N PRO A 116 4.91 -22.72 -5.13
CA PRO A 116 4.15 -21.80 -4.30
C PRO A 116 2.93 -21.26 -5.05
N ILE A 117 1.80 -21.17 -4.34
CA ILE A 117 0.56 -20.64 -4.92
C ILE A 117 0.81 -19.21 -5.40
N ASP A 118 0.56 -18.97 -6.69
CA ASP A 118 0.64 -17.67 -7.35
C ASP A 118 -0.45 -17.61 -8.42
N TYR A 119 -1.43 -16.72 -8.21
CA TYR A 119 -2.58 -16.56 -9.10
C TYR A 119 -2.22 -15.93 -10.46
N LYS A 120 -1.00 -15.40 -10.64
CA LYS A 120 -0.49 -15.06 -11.97
C LYS A 120 -0.34 -16.29 -12.87
N ASN A 121 -0.24 -17.48 -12.29
CA ASN A 121 -0.15 -18.76 -13.01
C ASN A 121 -1.52 -19.45 -13.18
N TYR A 122 -2.59 -18.85 -12.66
CA TYR A 122 -3.95 -19.39 -12.79
C TYR A 122 -4.41 -19.36 -14.25
N ARG A 123 -4.92 -20.49 -14.76
CA ARG A 123 -5.45 -20.60 -16.13
C ARG A 123 -6.70 -21.47 -16.17
N THR A 124 -7.67 -21.00 -16.93
CA THR A 124 -8.88 -21.74 -17.33
C THR A 124 -8.72 -22.34 -18.71
N THR A 125 -8.02 -21.64 -19.61
CA THR A 125 -7.70 -22.09 -20.96
C THR A 125 -6.41 -22.89 -21.01
N ILE A 126 -6.48 -24.05 -21.65
CA ILE A 126 -5.33 -24.95 -21.91
C ILE A 126 -5.26 -25.30 -23.39
N GLN A 127 -4.05 -25.53 -23.89
CA GLN A 127 -3.83 -26.03 -25.23
C GLN A 127 -4.25 -27.51 -25.35
N LEU A 128 -4.32 -28.02 -26.59
CA LEU A 128 -4.61 -29.42 -26.86
C LEU A 128 -3.61 -30.39 -26.17
N SER A 129 -2.37 -29.95 -25.95
CA SER A 129 -1.35 -30.69 -25.20
C SER A 129 -1.61 -30.75 -23.69
N GLY A 130 -2.57 -29.98 -23.18
CA GLY A 130 -2.81 -29.76 -21.76
C GLY A 130 -1.90 -28.69 -21.15
N GLU A 131 -1.02 -28.07 -21.95
CA GLU A 131 -0.17 -26.98 -21.49
C GLU A 131 -0.97 -25.69 -21.29
N LYS A 132 -0.52 -24.92 -20.31
CA LYS A 132 -1.07 -23.60 -20.00
C LYS A 132 -0.40 -22.55 -20.85
N GLU A 133 -1.20 -21.64 -21.39
CA GLU A 133 -0.66 -20.48 -22.10
C GLU A 133 0.20 -19.63 -21.15
N ALA A 134 1.46 -19.42 -21.53
CA ALA A 134 2.37 -18.57 -20.77
C ALA A 134 2.07 -17.08 -20.98
N ASP A 135 1.44 -16.73 -22.10
CA ASP A 135 1.17 -15.37 -22.55
C ASP A 135 -0.13 -15.30 -23.36
N ASN A 136 -0.76 -14.13 -23.44
CA ASN A 136 -2.00 -13.86 -24.16
C ASN A 136 -3.17 -14.73 -23.67
N TYR A 137 -3.53 -14.55 -22.40
CA TYR A 137 -4.61 -15.29 -21.76
C TYR A 137 -5.52 -14.36 -20.97
N ARG A 138 -6.77 -14.78 -20.80
CA ARG A 138 -7.74 -14.11 -19.93
C ARG A 138 -7.77 -14.76 -18.56
N GLN A 139 -8.03 -13.95 -17.54
CA GLN A 139 -8.42 -14.39 -16.22
C GLN A 139 -9.71 -13.71 -15.80
N GLU A 140 -10.74 -14.50 -15.57
CA GLU A 140 -12.06 -14.02 -15.18
C GLU A 140 -12.20 -13.90 -13.66
N THR A 141 -12.73 -12.76 -13.20
CA THR A 141 -12.89 -12.41 -11.78
C THR A 141 -13.80 -13.39 -11.05
N ASP A 142 -14.94 -13.73 -11.64
CA ASP A 142 -15.93 -14.62 -11.04
C ASP A 142 -15.39 -16.05 -10.88
N THR A 143 -14.58 -16.50 -11.83
CA THR A 143 -14.02 -17.85 -11.85
C THR A 143 -12.91 -18.00 -10.81
N ILE A 144 -12.04 -16.99 -10.67
CA ILE A 144 -11.07 -16.93 -9.57
C ILE A 144 -11.80 -16.87 -8.23
N SER A 145 -12.82 -16.03 -8.09
CA SER A 145 -13.54 -15.89 -6.81
C SER A 145 -14.28 -17.18 -6.41
N ARG A 146 -14.82 -17.94 -7.37
CA ARG A 146 -15.38 -19.27 -7.10
C ARG A 146 -14.32 -20.28 -6.66
N LEU A 147 -13.13 -20.22 -7.25
CA LEU A 147 -12.01 -21.06 -6.81
C LEU A 147 -11.61 -20.72 -5.37
N VAL A 148 -11.51 -19.43 -5.05
CA VAL A 148 -11.27 -18.93 -3.68
C VAL A 148 -12.35 -19.43 -2.71
N TYR A 149 -13.62 -19.34 -3.07
CA TYR A 149 -14.73 -19.85 -2.26
C TYR A 149 -14.59 -21.36 -2.01
N GLY A 150 -14.21 -22.12 -3.05
CA GLY A 150 -13.95 -23.55 -2.97
C GLY A 150 -12.83 -23.89 -2.00
N PHE A 151 -11.70 -23.18 -2.08
CA PHE A 151 -10.57 -23.36 -1.17
C PHE A 151 -10.92 -22.98 0.28
N ALA A 152 -11.57 -21.84 0.50
CA ALA A 152 -12.05 -21.44 1.81
C ALA A 152 -13.01 -22.50 2.42
N SER A 153 -13.94 -23.01 1.62
CA SER A 153 -14.86 -24.07 2.04
C SER A 153 -14.17 -25.41 2.30
N ALA A 154 -13.15 -25.75 1.51
CA ALA A 154 -12.32 -26.93 1.73
C ALA A 154 -11.60 -26.83 3.08
N TYR A 155 -10.97 -25.69 3.38
CA TYR A 155 -10.36 -25.44 4.69
C TYR A 155 -11.37 -25.62 5.84
N LEU A 156 -12.57 -25.04 5.74
CA LEU A 156 -13.59 -25.15 6.77
C LEU A 156 -14.02 -26.61 7.06
N LEU A 157 -13.97 -27.48 6.05
CA LEU A 157 -14.36 -28.89 6.17
C LEU A 157 -13.19 -29.82 6.52
N THR A 158 -11.95 -29.48 6.15
CA THR A 158 -10.78 -30.36 6.29
C THR A 158 -9.78 -29.88 7.35
N GLY A 159 -9.70 -28.58 7.60
CA GLY A 159 -8.66 -27.93 8.42
C GLY A 159 -7.28 -27.89 7.76
N ASP A 160 -7.17 -28.09 6.45
CA ASP A 160 -5.88 -28.12 5.74
C ASP A 160 -5.46 -26.71 5.28
N ASP A 161 -4.40 -26.18 5.89
CA ASP A 161 -3.90 -24.81 5.68
C ASP A 161 -3.51 -24.51 4.22
N ARG A 162 -3.22 -25.52 3.39
CA ARG A 162 -2.93 -25.29 1.96
C ARG A 162 -4.12 -24.68 1.23
N TYR A 163 -5.33 -25.05 1.63
CA TYR A 163 -6.55 -24.45 1.08
C TYR A 163 -6.76 -23.04 1.63
N LEU A 164 -6.41 -22.78 2.90
CA LEU A 164 -6.47 -21.41 3.44
C LEU A 164 -5.51 -20.48 2.70
N GLU A 165 -4.26 -20.90 2.49
CA GLU A 165 -3.27 -20.16 1.70
C GLU A 165 -3.79 -19.89 0.28
N GLY A 166 -4.42 -20.89 -0.35
CA GLY A 166 -5.06 -20.74 -1.65
C GLY A 166 -6.18 -19.71 -1.67
N ALA A 167 -6.99 -19.65 -0.61
CA ALA A 167 -8.07 -18.68 -0.49
C ALA A 167 -7.56 -17.25 -0.21
N GLU A 168 -6.59 -17.09 0.69
CA GLU A 168 -6.00 -15.80 1.04
C GLU A 168 -5.28 -15.16 -0.15
N LYS A 169 -4.39 -15.91 -0.81
CA LYS A 169 -3.65 -15.41 -1.99
C LYS A 169 -4.55 -15.08 -3.16
N GLY A 170 -5.62 -15.85 -3.36
CA GLY A 170 -6.60 -15.56 -4.41
C GLY A 170 -7.42 -14.31 -4.10
N THR A 171 -7.78 -14.11 -2.82
CA THR A 171 -8.47 -12.91 -2.35
C THR A 171 -7.58 -11.66 -2.54
N GLU A 172 -6.31 -11.76 -2.19
CA GLU A 172 -5.33 -10.69 -2.41
C GLU A 172 -5.16 -10.39 -3.91
N TYR A 173 -5.02 -11.43 -4.73
CA TYR A 173 -4.90 -11.29 -6.18
C TYR A 173 -6.10 -10.57 -6.81
N LEU A 174 -7.33 -10.98 -6.44
CA LEU A 174 -8.55 -10.29 -6.87
C LEU A 174 -8.49 -8.80 -6.49
N ARG A 175 -8.15 -8.49 -5.23
CA ARG A 175 -8.12 -7.10 -4.72
C ARG A 175 -7.11 -6.24 -5.47
N GLU A 176 -5.95 -6.79 -5.79
CA GLU A 176 -4.86 -6.05 -6.46
C GLU A 176 -5.12 -5.86 -7.95
N HIS A 177 -5.70 -6.86 -8.61
CA HIS A 177 -5.75 -6.90 -10.07
C HIS A 177 -7.15 -6.64 -10.65
N MET A 178 -8.22 -7.02 -9.95
CA MET A 178 -9.58 -7.01 -10.50
C MET A 178 -10.45 -5.89 -9.92
N ARG A 179 -10.08 -5.30 -8.78
CA ARG A 179 -10.81 -4.21 -8.15
C ARG A 179 -10.46 -2.87 -8.78
N PHE A 180 -11.48 -2.07 -9.08
CA PHE A 180 -11.36 -0.65 -9.33
C PHE A 180 -11.94 0.15 -8.17
N TYR A 181 -11.30 1.26 -7.84
CA TYR A 181 -11.81 2.23 -6.90
C TYR A 181 -11.83 3.59 -7.58
N ASP A 182 -13.03 4.10 -7.80
CA ASP A 182 -13.25 5.46 -8.27
C ASP A 182 -13.22 6.39 -7.06
N MET A 183 -12.18 7.20 -6.96
CA MET A 183 -12.03 8.15 -5.85
C MET A 183 -12.95 9.37 -6.00
N ASP A 184 -13.32 9.73 -7.23
CA ASP A 184 -14.14 10.92 -7.50
C ASP A 184 -15.61 10.65 -7.12
N GLU A 185 -16.09 9.43 -7.42
CA GLU A 185 -17.46 9.01 -7.12
C GLU A 185 -17.58 8.20 -5.82
N ASN A 186 -16.45 7.88 -5.16
CA ASN A 186 -16.37 7.05 -3.95
C ASN A 186 -17.07 5.68 -4.12
N ILE A 187 -16.84 5.01 -5.25
CA ILE A 187 -17.43 3.70 -5.56
C ILE A 187 -16.36 2.65 -5.86
N ILE A 188 -16.63 1.41 -5.45
CA ILE A 188 -15.83 0.24 -5.79
C ILE A 188 -16.64 -0.63 -6.74
N TYR A 189 -16.00 -1.06 -7.82
CA TYR A 189 -16.53 -2.12 -8.69
C TYR A 189 -15.41 -3.05 -9.14
N TRP A 190 -15.79 -4.22 -9.62
CA TRP A 190 -14.91 -5.28 -10.07
C TRP A 190 -14.98 -5.42 -11.59
N TYR A 191 -13.82 -5.49 -12.24
CA TYR A 191 -13.74 -5.83 -13.66
C TYR A 191 -14.28 -7.26 -13.88
N HIS A 192 -14.87 -7.52 -15.05
CA HIS A 192 -15.21 -8.89 -15.46
C HIS A 192 -13.96 -9.79 -15.47
N GLY A 193 -12.84 -9.26 -15.96
CA GLY A 193 -11.57 -9.94 -15.94
C GLY A 193 -10.42 -9.08 -16.45
N ILE A 194 -9.28 -9.72 -16.67
CA ILE A 194 -8.09 -9.12 -17.28
C ILE A 194 -7.58 -9.97 -18.43
N ASP A 195 -7.16 -9.32 -19.50
CA ASP A 195 -6.30 -9.92 -20.51
C ASP A 195 -4.85 -9.66 -20.17
N VAL A 196 -4.06 -10.73 -20.08
CA VAL A 196 -2.65 -10.65 -19.74
C VAL A 196 -1.80 -10.86 -20.98
N HIS A 197 -0.99 -9.85 -21.27
CA HIS A 197 -0.02 -9.79 -22.37
C HIS A 197 1.37 -9.53 -21.79
N GLY A 198 2.11 -10.60 -21.51
CA GLY A 198 3.39 -10.56 -20.82
C GLY A 198 3.23 -10.04 -19.39
N SER A 199 3.70 -8.82 -19.14
CA SER A 199 3.52 -8.11 -17.86
C SER A 199 2.43 -7.04 -17.89
N ARG A 200 1.76 -6.85 -19.04
CA ARG A 200 0.67 -5.89 -19.19
C ARG A 200 -0.67 -6.58 -18.93
N GLU A 201 -1.56 -5.87 -18.27
CA GLU A 201 -2.95 -6.28 -18.04
C GLU A 201 -3.89 -5.28 -18.67
N ASP A 202 -4.72 -5.73 -19.61
CA ASP A 202 -5.83 -4.94 -20.14
C ASP A 202 -7.10 -5.28 -19.37
N LYS A 203 -7.72 -4.27 -18.77
CA LYS A 203 -8.90 -4.44 -17.90
C LYS A 203 -10.16 -4.59 -18.75
N VAL A 204 -10.92 -5.65 -18.51
CA VAL A 204 -12.18 -5.92 -19.21
C VAL A 204 -13.32 -5.55 -18.27
N PHE A 205 -13.93 -4.39 -18.51
CA PHE A 205 -15.02 -3.89 -17.66
C PHE A 205 -16.36 -4.53 -17.98
N ALA A 206 -16.74 -4.63 -19.25
CA ALA A 206 -18.05 -5.14 -19.62
C ALA A 206 -18.18 -6.65 -19.35
N SER A 207 -19.39 -7.11 -19.02
CA SER A 207 -19.65 -8.54 -18.88
C SER A 207 -19.55 -9.24 -20.24
N GLU A 208 -18.98 -10.44 -20.25
CA GLU A 208 -19.04 -11.35 -21.40
C GLU A 208 -19.96 -12.56 -21.15
N PHE A 209 -20.74 -12.54 -20.07
CA PHE A 209 -21.73 -13.57 -19.81
C PHE A 209 -22.97 -13.36 -20.67
N GLY A 210 -23.52 -14.45 -21.22
CA GLY A 210 -24.54 -14.38 -22.27
C GLY A 210 -25.77 -13.52 -21.96
N ASP A 211 -26.25 -13.56 -20.72
CA ASP A 211 -27.46 -12.81 -20.31
C ASP A 211 -27.19 -11.31 -20.11
N ASP A 212 -25.93 -10.92 -19.85
CA ASP A 212 -25.48 -9.55 -19.52
C ASP A 212 -24.39 -9.02 -20.49
N TYR A 213 -24.25 -9.65 -21.67
CA TYR A 213 -23.14 -9.38 -22.60
C TYR A 213 -23.05 -7.89 -22.99
N ASP A 214 -21.84 -7.32 -22.90
CA ASP A 214 -21.52 -5.90 -23.11
C ASP A 214 -22.20 -4.91 -22.12
N ALA A 215 -22.82 -5.40 -21.05
CA ALA A 215 -23.44 -4.57 -20.01
C ALA A 215 -22.51 -4.38 -18.79
N ILE A 216 -22.99 -3.57 -17.82
CA ILE A 216 -22.36 -3.45 -16.50
C ILE A 216 -22.38 -4.84 -15.84
N PRO A 217 -21.23 -5.37 -15.38
CA PRO A 217 -21.11 -6.76 -14.92
C PRO A 217 -21.69 -6.95 -13.51
N ALA A 218 -23.00 -6.78 -13.37
CA ALA A 218 -23.73 -6.81 -12.11
C ALA A 218 -23.72 -8.22 -11.48
N TYR A 219 -23.84 -9.26 -12.30
CA TYR A 219 -23.67 -10.65 -11.89
C TYR A 219 -22.27 -10.88 -11.29
N GLU A 220 -21.23 -10.41 -11.98
CA GLU A 220 -19.84 -10.56 -11.53
C GLU A 220 -19.53 -9.74 -10.30
N GLN A 221 -20.22 -8.63 -10.02
CA GLN A 221 -20.05 -7.91 -8.75
C GLN A 221 -20.39 -8.80 -7.55
N ILE A 222 -21.44 -9.60 -7.65
CA ILE A 222 -21.87 -10.53 -6.59
C ILE A 222 -20.85 -11.67 -6.46
N TYR A 223 -20.47 -12.28 -7.59
CA TYR A 223 -19.53 -13.41 -7.57
C TYR A 223 -18.10 -13.02 -7.22
N ALA A 224 -17.66 -11.82 -7.58
CA ALA A 224 -16.34 -11.28 -7.22
C ALA A 224 -16.14 -11.29 -5.71
N LEU A 225 -17.20 -11.03 -4.94
CA LEU A 225 -17.16 -10.97 -3.49
C LEU A 225 -17.38 -12.32 -2.79
N ALA A 226 -17.93 -13.32 -3.47
CA ALA A 226 -18.27 -14.60 -2.85
C ALA A 226 -17.06 -15.29 -2.20
N GLY A 227 -15.94 -15.42 -2.94
CA GLY A 227 -14.69 -15.96 -2.44
C GLY A 227 -14.12 -15.16 -1.25
N PRO A 228 -13.83 -13.86 -1.43
CA PRO A 228 -13.35 -12.99 -0.36
C PRO A 228 -14.18 -13.04 0.93
N ILE A 229 -15.51 -13.05 0.84
CA ILE A 229 -16.40 -13.14 2.01
C ILE A 229 -16.25 -14.49 2.71
N GLN A 230 -16.12 -15.59 1.96
CA GLN A 230 -15.91 -16.92 2.54
C GLN A 230 -14.53 -17.03 3.21
N THR A 231 -13.49 -16.43 2.62
CA THR A 231 -12.17 -16.29 3.25
C THR A 231 -12.25 -15.50 4.56
N TYR A 232 -12.98 -14.38 4.57
CA TYR A 232 -13.20 -13.58 5.78
C TYR A 232 -13.85 -14.38 6.93
N ARG A 233 -14.85 -15.23 6.62
CA ARG A 233 -15.51 -16.08 7.63
C ARG A 233 -14.53 -17.00 8.37
N ILE A 234 -13.36 -17.25 7.79
CA ILE A 234 -12.29 -18.08 8.36
C ILE A 234 -11.27 -17.24 9.12
N THR A 235 -10.77 -16.18 8.50
CA THR A 235 -9.59 -15.44 8.99
C THR A 235 -9.94 -14.41 10.06
N GLY A 236 -11.17 -13.88 10.06
CA GLY A 236 -11.59 -12.85 11.00
C GLY A 236 -10.78 -11.55 10.91
N ASP A 237 -10.09 -11.30 9.79
CA ASP A 237 -9.25 -10.11 9.62
C ASP A 237 -10.09 -8.83 9.80
N PRO A 238 -9.79 -8.02 10.84
CA PRO A 238 -10.59 -6.84 11.17
C PRO A 238 -10.56 -5.78 10.08
N THR A 239 -9.55 -5.76 9.21
CA THR A 239 -9.40 -4.79 8.12
C THR A 239 -10.59 -4.87 7.16
N PHE A 240 -11.05 -6.07 6.82
CA PHE A 240 -12.21 -6.25 5.93
C PHE A 240 -13.50 -5.71 6.57
N VAL A 241 -13.65 -5.87 7.88
CA VAL A 241 -14.81 -5.35 8.62
C VAL A 241 -14.76 -3.83 8.71
N GLN A 242 -13.57 -3.26 8.93
CA GLN A 242 -13.35 -1.81 8.93
C GLN A 242 -13.68 -1.21 7.57
N LEU A 243 -13.19 -1.81 6.48
CA LEU A 243 -13.49 -1.37 5.11
C LEU A 243 -14.98 -1.51 4.77
N LEU A 244 -15.61 -2.62 5.16
CA LEU A 244 -17.06 -2.82 4.99
C LEU A 244 -17.88 -1.77 5.76
N TYR A 245 -17.50 -1.51 7.01
CA TYR A 245 -18.15 -0.54 7.89
C TYR A 245 -17.99 0.89 7.34
N GLN A 246 -16.79 1.24 6.87
CA GLN A 246 -16.51 2.52 6.22
C GLN A 246 -17.34 2.71 4.94
N ALA A 247 -17.37 1.70 4.06
CA ALA A 247 -18.14 1.72 2.83
C ALA A 247 -19.67 1.74 3.06
N ASN A 248 -20.12 1.43 4.27
CA ASN A 248 -21.51 1.57 4.71
C ASN A 248 -21.69 2.80 5.63
N ASP A 249 -21.04 3.91 5.29
CA ASP A 249 -21.15 5.20 5.98
C ASP A 249 -20.91 5.13 7.50
N HIS A 250 -20.01 4.24 7.95
CA HIS A 250 -19.74 3.99 9.37
C HIS A 250 -21.00 3.55 10.13
N ARG A 251 -21.83 2.72 9.50
CA ARG A 251 -23.05 2.14 10.10
C ARG A 251 -23.03 0.62 9.97
N VAL A 252 -23.71 -0.04 10.92
CA VAL A 252 -23.99 -1.48 10.82
C VAL A 252 -25.35 -1.75 10.17
N ASP A 253 -26.27 -0.79 10.25
CA ASP A 253 -27.60 -0.88 9.63
C ASP A 253 -27.46 -1.08 8.11
N GLY A 254 -28.20 -2.03 7.55
CA GLY A 254 -28.13 -2.36 6.12
C GLY A 254 -27.11 -3.44 5.76
N LEU A 255 -26.28 -3.88 6.72
CA LEU A 255 -25.38 -5.02 6.55
C LEU A 255 -26.03 -6.35 7.02
N PRO A 256 -25.61 -7.50 6.46
CA PRO A 256 -24.88 -7.60 5.20
C PRO A 256 -25.79 -7.17 4.04
N TYR A 257 -25.20 -6.81 2.91
CA TYR A 257 -25.97 -6.51 1.69
C TYR A 257 -26.60 -7.77 1.04
N ASP A 258 -26.37 -8.96 1.62
CA ASP A 258 -27.04 -10.19 1.21
C ASP A 258 -28.49 -10.22 1.74
N PRO A 259 -29.52 -10.05 0.89
CA PRO A 259 -30.91 -10.05 1.32
C PRO A 259 -31.41 -11.44 1.76
N PHE A 260 -30.61 -12.50 1.57
CA PHE A 260 -30.95 -13.88 1.94
C PHE A 260 -30.22 -14.38 3.18
N ASP A 261 -29.43 -13.53 3.87
CA ASP A 261 -28.78 -13.94 5.12
C ASP A 261 -29.87 -14.30 6.16
N ALA A 262 -29.73 -15.48 6.77
CA ALA A 262 -30.71 -16.02 7.69
C ALA A 262 -30.71 -15.30 9.06
N ASP A 263 -29.66 -14.56 9.40
CA ASP A 263 -29.57 -13.75 10.62
C ASP A 263 -28.68 -12.50 10.41
N PRO A 264 -29.19 -11.47 9.70
CA PRO A 264 -28.49 -10.21 9.50
C PRO A 264 -28.10 -9.54 10.82
N ALA A 265 -28.92 -9.70 11.86
CA ALA A 265 -28.67 -9.11 13.16
C ALA A 265 -27.41 -9.70 13.83
N LYS A 266 -27.13 -10.99 13.63
CA LYS A 266 -25.87 -11.61 14.10
C LYS A 266 -24.67 -11.07 13.33
N PHE A 267 -24.77 -10.91 12.01
CA PHE A 267 -23.70 -10.32 11.21
C PHE A 267 -23.39 -8.88 11.66
N GLN A 268 -24.42 -8.05 11.84
CA GLN A 268 -24.29 -6.67 12.32
C GLN A 268 -23.65 -6.60 13.71
N ARG A 269 -24.03 -7.48 14.64
CA ARG A 269 -23.36 -7.59 15.95
C ARG A 269 -21.88 -7.95 15.79
N GLY A 270 -21.54 -8.88 14.91
CA GLY A 270 -20.16 -9.25 14.61
C GLY A 270 -19.34 -8.06 14.09
N VAL A 271 -19.90 -7.29 13.15
CA VAL A 271 -19.27 -6.05 12.66
C VAL A 271 -19.10 -5.05 13.81
N ALA A 272 -20.15 -4.76 14.58
CA ALA A 272 -20.10 -3.84 15.71
C ALA A 272 -19.06 -4.23 16.76
N ASP A 273 -18.91 -5.53 17.04
CA ASP A 273 -17.93 -6.04 18.00
C ASP A 273 -16.50 -5.84 17.51
N VAL A 274 -16.23 -6.12 16.22
CA VAL A 274 -14.91 -5.87 15.61
C VAL A 274 -14.57 -4.38 15.60
N ILE A 275 -15.52 -3.50 15.22
CA ILE A 275 -15.29 -2.04 15.24
C ILE A 275 -15.05 -1.55 16.68
N ARG A 276 -15.77 -2.08 17.67
CA ARG A 276 -15.53 -1.75 19.08
C ARG A 276 -14.15 -2.19 19.56
N GLN A 277 -13.66 -3.33 19.09
CA GLN A 277 -12.39 -3.91 19.52
C GLN A 277 -11.17 -3.33 18.78
N HIS A 278 -11.30 -3.04 17.48
CA HIS A 278 -10.19 -2.71 16.60
C HIS A 278 -10.24 -1.27 16.04
N GLY A 279 -11.33 -0.54 16.31
CA GLY A 279 -11.57 0.79 15.74
C GLY A 279 -12.25 0.74 14.37
N ALA A 280 -12.67 1.90 13.88
CA ALA A 280 -13.44 2.03 12.63
C ALA A 280 -12.59 2.04 11.35
N ALA A 281 -11.27 2.19 11.47
CA ALA A 281 -10.36 2.36 10.34
C ALA A 281 -9.10 1.50 10.51
N PRO A 282 -8.49 1.02 9.42
CA PRO A 282 -7.19 0.37 9.48
C PRO A 282 -6.13 1.31 10.04
N VAL A 283 -5.32 0.83 10.98
CA VAL A 283 -4.20 1.62 11.54
C VAL A 283 -2.97 1.42 10.65
N ALA A 284 -2.60 2.44 9.88
CA ALA A 284 -1.38 2.45 9.09
C ALA A 284 -0.16 2.75 9.99
N GLY A 285 0.60 1.71 10.34
CA GLY A 285 1.88 1.85 11.03
C GLY A 285 3.00 2.40 10.14
N SER A 286 4.16 2.70 10.73
CA SER A 286 5.34 3.07 9.96
C SER A 286 5.83 1.90 9.11
N ILE A 287 6.24 2.18 7.87
CA ILE A 287 6.74 1.18 6.92
C ILE A 287 8.05 1.63 6.28
N ASN A 288 8.95 0.70 6.02
CA ASN A 288 10.13 0.89 5.18
C ASN A 288 10.10 -0.19 4.10
N LYS A 289 9.63 0.17 2.90
CA LYS A 289 9.49 -0.76 1.78
C LYS A 289 10.70 -0.60 0.87
N GLN A 290 11.82 -1.20 1.27
CA GLN A 290 13.11 -1.11 0.57
C GLN A 290 13.05 -1.50 -0.91
N GLN A 291 12.21 -2.47 -1.25
CA GLN A 291 11.96 -2.88 -2.64
C GLN A 291 11.24 -1.83 -3.50
N TRP A 292 10.53 -0.88 -2.89
CA TRP A 292 9.82 0.23 -3.53
C TRP A 292 10.41 1.59 -3.20
N ALA A 293 11.56 1.60 -2.52
CA ALA A 293 12.26 2.80 -2.11
C ALA A 293 11.39 3.87 -1.39
N LEU A 294 10.41 3.43 -0.60
CA LEU A 294 9.49 4.30 0.11
C LEU A 294 9.52 4.00 1.61
N ALA A 295 9.73 5.04 2.42
CA ALA A 295 9.60 4.97 3.86
C ALA A 295 8.51 5.92 4.34
N ILE A 296 7.68 5.46 5.28
CA ILE A 296 6.64 6.25 5.93
C ILE A 296 6.79 6.10 7.44
N LEU A 297 6.96 7.21 8.14
CA LEU A 297 6.94 7.29 9.60
C LEU A 297 5.56 7.78 10.04
N SER A 298 4.79 6.91 10.68
CA SER A 298 3.43 7.23 11.16
C SER A 298 3.40 7.38 12.67
N SER A 299 2.62 8.33 13.18
CA SER A 299 2.34 8.49 14.62
C SER A 299 0.95 9.08 14.85
N GLY A 300 0.52 9.13 16.11
CA GLY A 300 -0.83 9.59 16.47
C GLY A 300 -1.91 8.55 16.22
N GLN A 301 -3.15 8.92 16.55
CA GLN A 301 -4.35 8.10 16.39
C GLN A 301 -5.53 9.02 16.04
N GLY A 302 -6.51 8.53 15.28
CA GLY A 302 -7.69 9.32 14.91
C GLY A 302 -7.31 10.63 14.20
N GLU A 303 -7.93 11.74 14.60
CA GLU A 303 -7.67 13.09 14.04
C GLU A 303 -6.23 13.57 14.29
N ALA A 304 -5.55 13.02 15.29
CA ALA A 304 -4.16 13.32 15.59
C ALA A 304 -3.18 12.56 14.67
N THR A 305 -3.63 11.68 13.77
CA THR A 305 -2.74 10.91 12.91
C THR A 305 -1.82 11.83 12.09
N ARG A 306 -0.54 11.46 12.03
CA ARG A 306 0.46 12.09 11.15
C ARG A 306 1.30 11.04 10.45
N ALA A 307 1.73 11.38 9.24
CA ALA A 307 2.63 10.56 8.43
C ALA A 307 3.67 11.46 7.75
N LEU A 308 4.95 11.12 7.93
CA LEU A 308 6.07 11.70 7.20
C LEU A 308 6.62 10.65 6.25
N TRP A 309 6.58 10.90 4.96
CA TRP A 309 7.12 9.97 3.96
C TRP A 309 8.42 10.50 3.33
N LEU A 310 9.28 9.56 2.94
CA LEU A 310 10.53 9.77 2.21
C LEU A 310 10.51 8.83 1.01
N ASP A 311 10.53 9.41 -0.18
CA ASP A 311 10.82 8.71 -1.41
C ASP A 311 12.33 8.74 -1.67
N TYR A 312 12.94 7.58 -1.85
CA TYR A 312 14.37 7.44 -2.11
C TYR A 312 14.64 6.60 -3.35
N ASP A 313 13.80 6.68 -4.39
CA ASP A 313 14.18 6.33 -5.76
C ASP A 313 14.10 7.50 -6.73
N VAL A 314 14.41 7.21 -8.00
CA VAL A 314 14.25 8.11 -9.12
C VAL A 314 14.16 7.32 -10.41
N GLY A 315 13.41 7.84 -11.39
CA GLY A 315 13.23 7.19 -12.69
C GLY A 315 12.11 6.17 -12.68
N GLY A 316 12.18 5.17 -13.56
CA GLY A 316 11.03 4.31 -13.86
C GLY A 316 10.03 4.97 -14.83
N ASN A 317 9.16 4.16 -15.44
CA ASN A 317 8.12 4.70 -16.31
C ASN A 317 7.09 5.46 -15.47
N HIS A 318 6.73 6.67 -15.88
CA HIS A 318 5.94 7.64 -15.08
C HIS A 318 6.59 8.16 -13.79
N GLY A 319 7.85 7.82 -13.51
CA GLY A 319 8.59 8.40 -12.39
C GLY A 319 9.00 9.86 -12.65
N ARG A 320 9.49 10.51 -11.59
CA ARG A 320 9.93 11.91 -11.61
C ARG A 320 11.37 12.01 -11.10
N PRO A 321 12.05 13.15 -11.29
CA PRO A 321 13.35 13.39 -10.71
C PRO A 321 13.22 14.01 -9.31
N ASP A 322 12.60 13.24 -8.41
CA ASP A 322 12.21 13.61 -7.04
C ASP A 322 12.90 12.75 -5.96
N ALA A 323 14.06 12.20 -6.28
CA ALA A 323 14.85 11.42 -5.34
C ALA A 323 15.08 12.18 -4.04
N MET A 324 14.88 11.49 -2.92
CA MET A 324 14.94 12.03 -1.55
C MET A 324 13.86 13.09 -1.26
N ALA A 325 12.77 13.16 -2.03
CA ALA A 325 11.64 14.03 -1.72
C ALA A 325 10.88 13.56 -0.47
N ILE A 326 10.24 14.51 0.19
CA ILE A 326 9.41 14.25 1.37
C ILE A 326 8.01 14.83 1.19
N GLY A 327 7.08 14.27 1.95
CA GLY A 327 5.81 14.89 2.24
C GLY A 327 5.35 14.58 3.66
N LEU A 328 4.42 15.41 4.13
CA LEU A 328 4.00 15.44 5.52
C LEU A 328 2.49 15.63 5.58
N TYR A 329 1.80 14.66 6.17
CA TYR A 329 0.40 14.73 6.55
C TYR A 329 0.31 14.88 8.06
N ALA A 330 -0.41 15.89 8.55
CA ALA A 330 -0.70 16.08 9.96
C ALA A 330 -1.87 17.05 10.11
N LYS A 331 -2.54 17.04 11.28
CA LYS A 331 -3.68 17.94 11.55
C LYS A 331 -4.83 17.80 10.54
N GLY A 332 -5.04 16.59 10.01
CA GLY A 332 -6.13 16.27 9.09
C GLY A 332 -5.89 16.64 7.62
N ILE A 333 -4.74 17.21 7.27
CA ILE A 333 -4.46 17.71 5.91
C ILE A 333 -3.00 17.44 5.50
N GLU A 334 -2.75 17.38 4.19
CA GLU A 334 -1.39 17.38 3.65
C GLU A 334 -0.75 18.77 3.81
N LEU A 335 0.40 18.85 4.47
CA LEU A 335 1.13 20.09 4.72
C LEU A 335 2.27 20.32 3.73
N LEU A 336 2.87 19.22 3.27
CA LEU A 336 3.86 19.18 2.20
C LEU A 336 3.38 18.23 1.09
N PRO A 337 2.37 18.62 0.30
CA PRO A 337 1.89 17.80 -0.80
C PRO A 337 2.97 17.69 -1.89
N GLY A 338 3.04 16.52 -2.54
CA GLY A 338 3.70 16.41 -3.83
C GLY A 338 2.85 17.08 -4.91
N PHE A 339 3.44 17.51 -6.03
CA PHE A 339 2.67 18.21 -7.06
C PHE A 339 1.65 17.29 -7.78
N GLY A 340 1.72 15.97 -7.60
CA GLY A 340 0.76 15.06 -8.24
C GLY A 340 1.01 14.91 -9.74
N TYR A 341 0.12 14.28 -10.47
CA TYR A 341 0.38 13.90 -11.87
C TYR A 341 0.63 15.13 -12.78
N PRO A 342 1.55 15.07 -13.77
CA PRO A 342 1.75 16.17 -14.72
C PRO A 342 0.43 16.58 -15.39
N PRO A 343 0.07 17.88 -15.41
CA PRO A 343 -1.26 18.30 -15.84
C PRO A 343 -1.30 18.42 -17.37
N VAL A 344 -1.30 17.26 -18.04
CA VAL A 344 -1.22 17.12 -19.50
C VAL A 344 -2.39 17.75 -20.25
N HIS A 345 -3.48 18.07 -19.57
CA HIS A 345 -4.60 18.82 -20.14
C HIS A 345 -4.20 20.27 -20.50
N PHE A 346 -3.12 20.81 -19.92
CA PHE A 346 -2.54 22.10 -20.31
C PHE A 346 -1.57 21.99 -21.50
N GLY A 347 -2.01 21.37 -22.61
CA GLY A 347 -1.24 21.35 -23.87
C GLY A 347 -0.33 20.13 -24.08
N GLY A 348 -0.59 19.03 -23.39
CA GLY A 348 0.05 17.73 -23.60
C GLY A 348 1.34 17.50 -22.81
N TRP A 349 1.93 16.32 -23.01
CA TRP A 349 3.09 15.78 -22.28
C TRP A 349 4.37 16.61 -22.36
N TYR A 350 4.50 17.43 -23.40
CA TYR A 350 5.70 18.23 -23.70
C TYR A 350 5.45 19.73 -23.53
N SER A 351 4.28 20.10 -22.99
CA SER A 351 4.00 21.50 -22.65
C SER A 351 4.90 21.98 -21.50
N PRO A 352 5.20 23.28 -21.40
CA PRO A 352 5.95 23.83 -20.27
C PRO A 352 5.32 23.50 -18.90
N ARG A 353 3.98 23.43 -18.82
CA ARG A 353 3.25 23.07 -17.58
C ARG A 353 3.45 21.59 -17.20
N ALA A 354 3.36 20.67 -18.17
CA ALA A 354 3.61 19.26 -17.91
C ALA A 354 5.09 18.97 -17.60
N LEU A 355 6.01 19.63 -18.30
CA LEU A 355 7.46 19.46 -18.08
C LEU A 355 7.90 19.99 -16.72
N TRP A 356 7.25 21.04 -16.21
CA TRP A 356 7.53 21.55 -14.86
C TRP A 356 7.37 20.50 -13.77
N TYR A 357 6.33 19.66 -13.85
CA TYR A 357 6.08 18.58 -12.88
C TYR A 357 7.10 17.45 -12.99
N LYS A 358 7.91 17.47 -14.05
CA LYS A 358 9.02 16.55 -14.27
C LYS A 358 10.35 17.19 -13.91
N ARG A 359 10.40 18.39 -13.32
CA ARG A 359 11.62 19.07 -12.87
C ARG A 359 11.92 18.74 -11.42
N THR A 360 13.18 18.58 -11.05
CA THR A 360 13.60 18.39 -9.66
C THR A 360 13.20 19.58 -8.79
N ALA A 361 13.26 20.80 -9.35
CA ALA A 361 12.86 22.02 -8.67
C ALA A 361 11.37 22.11 -8.30
N ALA A 362 10.52 21.19 -8.79
CA ALA A 362 9.10 21.10 -8.44
C ALA A 362 8.82 20.17 -7.23
N HIS A 363 9.87 19.59 -6.64
CA HIS A 363 9.76 18.60 -5.56
C HIS A 363 10.54 19.04 -4.33
N ASN A 364 10.13 18.53 -3.17
CA ASN A 364 10.72 18.85 -1.87
C ASN A 364 12.09 18.18 -1.68
N THR A 365 13.06 18.45 -2.55
CA THR A 365 14.41 17.85 -2.59
C THR A 365 15.48 18.88 -2.95
N VAL A 366 16.71 18.45 -3.23
CA VAL A 366 17.84 19.31 -3.62
C VAL A 366 18.11 19.22 -5.12
N VAL A 367 18.18 20.38 -5.76
CA VAL A 367 18.71 20.60 -7.11
C VAL A 367 20.22 20.84 -7.00
N VAL A 368 21.00 20.13 -7.83
CA VAL A 368 22.46 20.26 -7.91
C VAL A 368 22.84 20.89 -9.24
N ASP A 369 23.66 21.94 -9.21
CA ASP A 369 24.17 22.67 -10.38
C ASP A 369 23.07 23.16 -11.35
N GLY A 370 21.86 23.39 -10.81
CA GLY A 370 20.69 23.78 -11.60
C GLY A 370 20.15 22.68 -12.52
N GLN A 371 20.62 21.43 -12.36
CA GLN A 371 20.24 20.29 -13.19
C GLN A 371 19.17 19.44 -12.51
N ASP A 372 18.28 18.87 -13.32
CA ASP A 372 17.37 17.83 -12.87
C ASP A 372 18.13 16.54 -12.58
N GLN A 373 17.70 15.74 -11.60
CA GLN A 373 18.40 14.53 -11.17
C GLN A 373 18.52 13.48 -12.28
N THR A 374 17.54 13.42 -13.18
CA THR A 374 17.57 12.62 -14.40
C THR A 374 17.28 13.50 -15.62
N PRO A 375 17.81 13.17 -16.81
CA PRO A 375 17.53 13.94 -18.02
C PRO A 375 16.04 13.95 -18.37
N ILE A 376 15.44 15.14 -18.44
CA ILE A 376 14.04 15.30 -18.84
C ILE A 376 13.92 15.20 -20.36
N ARG A 377 12.97 14.38 -20.80
CA ARG A 377 12.58 14.29 -22.22
C ARG A 377 11.55 15.35 -22.55
N SER A 378 11.93 16.31 -23.39
CA SER A 378 11.06 17.36 -23.92
C SER A 378 10.46 17.03 -25.29
N THR A 379 10.78 15.87 -25.86
CA THR A 379 10.24 15.35 -27.12
C THR A 379 9.78 13.90 -26.97
N PRO A 380 8.92 13.41 -27.88
CA PRO A 380 8.56 12.00 -27.95
C PRO A 380 9.75 11.05 -27.96
N GLU A 381 9.61 9.94 -27.25
CA GLU A 381 10.63 8.89 -27.23
C GLU A 381 10.69 8.16 -28.58
N THR A 382 11.90 7.90 -29.05
CA THR A 382 12.16 7.13 -30.28
C THR A 382 12.60 5.70 -29.99
N GLU A 383 12.74 5.34 -28.71
CA GLU A 383 13.08 3.97 -28.30
C GLU A 383 11.95 3.00 -28.69
N PRO A 384 12.23 1.71 -28.90
CA PRO A 384 11.19 0.69 -29.07
C PRO A 384 10.17 0.70 -27.93
N LEU A 385 8.88 0.47 -28.25
CA LEU A 385 7.79 0.53 -27.27
C LEU A 385 8.01 -0.37 -26.05
N ALA A 386 8.61 -1.55 -26.22
CA ALA A 386 8.95 -2.45 -25.12
C ALA A 386 9.92 -1.80 -24.09
N ILE A 387 10.82 -0.93 -24.56
CA ILE A 387 11.73 -0.17 -23.68
C ILE A 387 10.98 1.02 -23.06
N GLN A 388 10.08 1.67 -23.82
CA GLN A 388 9.26 2.77 -23.28
C GLN A 388 8.32 2.30 -22.16
N LEU A 389 7.70 1.14 -22.32
CA LEU A 389 6.71 0.59 -21.38
C LEU A 389 7.33 -0.15 -20.19
N ASN A 390 8.66 -0.28 -20.12
CA ASN A 390 9.31 -0.93 -18.98
C ASN A 390 9.16 -0.06 -17.71
N PRO A 391 8.42 -0.51 -16.67
CA PRO A 391 8.20 0.28 -15.46
C PRO A 391 9.50 0.57 -14.70
N GLN A 392 10.55 -0.22 -14.90
CA GLN A 392 11.84 -0.06 -14.22
C GLN A 392 12.87 0.72 -15.05
N LYS A 393 12.46 1.33 -16.18
CA LYS A 393 13.38 2.05 -17.07
C LYS A 393 14.11 3.16 -16.34
N GLY A 394 15.45 3.07 -16.28
CA GLY A 394 16.30 4.09 -15.67
C GLY A 394 16.08 4.26 -14.17
N LEU A 395 15.40 3.30 -13.52
CA LEU A 395 15.15 3.33 -12.08
C LEU A 395 16.48 3.19 -11.32
N ALA A 396 16.76 4.16 -10.46
CA ALA A 396 17.85 4.10 -9.49
C ALA A 396 17.27 4.26 -8.09
N ARG A 397 17.80 3.51 -7.11
CA ARG A 397 17.26 3.47 -5.75
C ARG A 397 18.35 3.75 -4.73
N GLY A 398 18.02 4.58 -3.76
CA GLY A 398 18.81 4.75 -2.55
C GLY A 398 18.69 3.55 -1.62
N THR A 399 19.46 3.62 -0.55
CA THR A 399 19.48 2.60 0.51
C THR A 399 19.21 3.27 1.85
N THR A 400 18.29 2.70 2.64
CA THR A 400 18.09 3.14 4.03
C THR A 400 19.26 2.67 4.90
N THR A 401 19.91 3.59 5.61
CA THR A 401 21.06 3.34 6.48
C THR A 401 20.76 3.59 7.96
N ALA A 402 19.54 4.03 8.30
CA ALA A 402 19.00 4.02 9.66
C ALA A 402 17.49 3.84 9.62
N TRP A 403 16.94 3.06 10.56
CA TRP A 403 15.52 2.87 10.75
C TRP A 403 15.24 2.59 12.22
N ALA A 404 14.45 3.44 12.88
CA ALA A 404 14.04 3.22 14.26
C ALA A 404 12.59 3.67 14.47
N LEU A 405 11.85 2.90 15.24
CA LEU A 405 10.43 3.10 15.52
C LEU A 405 10.21 3.22 17.02
N GLY A 406 10.83 4.24 17.61
CA GLY A 406 10.56 4.61 18.98
C GLY A 406 9.11 5.09 19.18
N ARG A 407 8.66 4.98 20.42
CA ARG A 407 7.40 5.51 20.91
C ARG A 407 7.28 7.01 20.64
N HIS A 408 8.31 7.80 20.96
CA HIS A 408 8.30 9.25 20.74
C HIS A 408 9.17 9.67 19.56
N VAL A 409 10.21 8.90 19.21
CA VAL A 409 11.11 9.23 18.11
C VAL A 409 11.09 8.15 17.04
N LYS A 410 10.71 8.55 15.83
CA LYS A 410 10.76 7.68 14.64
C LYS A 410 11.80 8.25 13.68
N LEU A 411 12.64 7.39 13.11
CA LEU A 411 13.82 7.79 12.35
C LEU A 411 13.91 7.01 11.04
N VAL A 412 14.21 7.71 9.96
CA VAL A 412 14.74 7.13 8.72
C VAL A 412 15.94 7.95 8.25
N ARG A 413 16.98 7.26 7.77
CA ARG A 413 18.05 7.86 6.96
C ARG A 413 18.18 7.04 5.68
N ALA A 414 18.22 7.71 4.53
CA ALA A 414 18.52 7.08 3.25
C ALA A 414 19.65 7.82 2.53
N THR A 415 20.44 7.09 1.75
CA THR A 415 21.54 7.62 0.92
C THR A 415 21.47 7.06 -0.50
N GLY A 416 21.78 7.89 -1.50
CA GLY A 416 21.78 7.47 -2.90
C GLY A 416 22.41 8.51 -3.83
N PRO A 417 23.72 8.80 -3.72
CA PRO A 417 24.38 9.78 -4.59
C PRO A 417 24.28 9.44 -6.08
N HIS A 418 24.22 8.14 -6.42
CA HIS A 418 24.10 7.66 -7.80
C HIS A 418 22.72 7.87 -8.43
N MET A 419 21.69 8.26 -7.64
CA MET A 419 20.36 8.61 -8.17
C MET A 419 20.41 9.92 -8.96
N VAL A 420 21.31 10.83 -8.59
CA VAL A 420 21.57 12.04 -9.37
C VAL A 420 22.50 11.66 -10.53
N GLN A 421 21.92 11.47 -11.71
CA GLN A 421 22.63 11.01 -12.91
C GLN A 421 23.30 12.16 -13.68
N THR A 422 22.92 13.40 -13.41
CA THR A 422 23.37 14.61 -14.11
C THR A 422 24.51 15.34 -13.42
N ALA A 423 24.86 14.96 -12.18
CA ALA A 423 25.96 15.52 -11.42
C ALA A 423 26.73 14.42 -10.70
N LYS A 424 28.06 14.54 -10.61
CA LYS A 424 28.88 13.60 -9.85
C LYS A 424 28.81 13.93 -8.36
N LEU A 425 28.12 13.10 -7.60
CA LEU A 425 27.98 13.25 -6.16
C LEU A 425 28.75 12.20 -5.39
N GLU A 426 29.37 12.63 -4.30
CA GLU A 426 29.97 11.78 -3.27
C GLU A 426 28.94 11.44 -2.18
N GLN A 427 28.01 12.35 -1.91
CA GLN A 427 26.96 12.17 -0.92
C GLN A 427 25.65 12.81 -1.38
N PHE A 428 24.55 12.08 -1.23
CA PHE A 428 23.18 12.57 -1.36
C PHE A 428 22.33 11.78 -0.36
N GLU A 429 22.23 12.30 0.85
CA GLU A 429 21.68 11.60 2.00
C GLU A 429 20.69 12.48 2.75
N ARG A 430 19.53 11.93 3.08
CA ARG A 430 18.51 12.61 3.88
C ARG A 430 18.16 11.81 5.12
N SER A 431 18.15 12.50 6.26
CA SER A 431 17.76 11.96 7.56
C SER A 431 16.54 12.71 8.08
N LEU A 432 15.51 11.96 8.49
CA LEU A 432 14.27 12.49 9.02
C LEU A 432 13.99 11.89 10.38
N LEU A 433 13.75 12.74 11.37
CA LEU A 433 13.29 12.33 12.70
C LEU A 433 11.91 12.94 12.93
N LEU A 434 10.88 12.10 13.06
CA LEU A 434 9.56 12.50 13.54
C LEU A 434 9.55 12.37 15.06
N VAL A 435 9.37 13.49 15.76
CA VAL A 435 9.45 13.59 17.22
C VAL A 435 8.11 14.02 17.79
N ASP A 436 7.44 13.10 18.48
CA ASP A 436 6.22 13.39 19.22
C ASP A 436 6.53 14.22 20.48
N ILE A 437 5.82 15.33 20.66
CA ILE A 437 5.89 16.19 21.86
C ILE A 437 4.65 16.01 22.73
N SER A 438 3.53 15.59 22.16
CA SER A 438 2.30 15.23 22.86
C SER A 438 1.61 14.05 22.14
N ALA A 439 0.40 13.67 22.57
CA ALA A 439 -0.42 12.74 21.80
C ALA A 439 -0.83 13.32 20.43
N ASP A 440 -0.91 14.65 20.33
CA ASP A 440 -1.53 15.37 19.21
C ASP A 440 -0.52 16.13 18.34
N ASP A 441 0.67 16.39 18.87
CA ASP A 441 1.66 17.28 18.29
C ASP A 441 3.03 16.61 18.17
N SER A 442 3.71 16.97 17.10
CA SER A 442 5.05 16.51 16.77
C SER A 442 5.79 17.58 15.98
N TYR A 443 7.11 17.47 15.91
CA TYR A 443 7.91 18.18 14.93
C TYR A 443 8.82 17.21 14.18
N VAL A 444 9.36 17.66 13.05
CA VAL A 444 10.31 16.90 12.23
C VAL A 444 11.66 17.61 12.22
N LEU A 445 12.73 16.87 12.48
CA LEU A 445 14.09 17.31 12.13
C LEU A 445 14.44 16.74 10.76
N ASP A 446 14.74 17.62 9.80
CA ASP A 446 15.16 17.29 8.44
C ASP A 446 16.63 17.70 8.22
N VAL A 447 17.49 16.71 7.98
CA VAL A 447 18.91 16.91 7.70
C VAL A 447 19.24 16.32 6.33
N PHE A 448 19.62 17.17 5.38
CA PHE A 448 19.98 16.78 4.02
C PHE A 448 21.45 17.11 3.76
N ARG A 449 22.27 16.07 3.56
CA ARG A 449 23.70 16.18 3.24
C ARG A 449 23.94 15.94 1.76
N VAL A 450 24.63 16.88 1.13
CA VAL A 450 25.02 16.80 -0.28
C VAL A 450 26.50 17.16 -0.42
N THR A 451 27.29 16.30 -1.05
CA THR A 451 28.70 16.54 -1.37
C THR A 451 28.96 16.25 -2.84
N GLY A 452 29.48 17.23 -3.56
CA GLY A 452 29.64 17.23 -5.02
C GLY A 452 29.21 18.58 -5.61
N GLY A 453 29.36 18.76 -6.92
CA GLY A 453 28.94 19.99 -7.61
C GLY A 453 29.47 21.29 -6.99
N ARG A 454 28.86 22.41 -7.38
CA ARG A 454 29.19 23.77 -6.89
C ARG A 454 27.99 24.57 -6.40
N ASP A 455 26.77 24.11 -6.69
CA ASP A 455 25.53 24.81 -6.36
C ASP A 455 24.47 23.81 -5.88
N HIS A 456 23.98 24.00 -4.66
CA HIS A 456 22.92 23.19 -4.09
C HIS A 456 21.75 24.09 -3.71
N ALA A 457 20.58 23.84 -4.28
CA ALA A 457 19.34 24.52 -3.93
C ALA A 457 18.35 23.49 -3.36
N LYS A 458 18.05 23.58 -2.06
CA LYS A 458 16.98 22.81 -1.41
C LYS A 458 15.65 23.53 -1.61
N LEU A 459 14.66 22.79 -2.12
CA LEU A 459 13.31 23.26 -2.34
C LEU A 459 12.38 22.74 -1.24
N LEU A 460 11.45 23.59 -0.83
CA LEU A 460 10.33 23.23 0.04
C LEU A 460 9.08 23.95 -0.45
N HIS A 461 8.07 23.17 -0.84
CA HIS A 461 6.77 23.62 -1.30
C HIS A 461 5.75 23.31 -0.20
N GLY A 462 5.26 24.35 0.46
CA GLY A 462 4.11 24.22 1.35
C GLY A 462 2.84 23.93 0.56
N ASN A 463 1.75 23.60 1.26
CA ASN A 463 0.43 23.56 0.65
C ASN A 463 -0.07 24.97 0.29
N ILE A 464 -1.16 25.05 -0.46
CA ILE A 464 -1.86 26.28 -0.80
C ILE A 464 -2.19 27.05 0.47
N GLY A 465 -1.94 28.35 0.45
CA GLY A 465 -2.15 29.22 1.60
C GLY A 465 -1.27 30.47 1.54
N THR A 466 -1.04 31.08 2.69
CA THR A 466 -0.17 32.26 2.81
C THR A 466 1.07 31.93 3.60
N ALA A 467 2.23 32.42 3.17
CA ALA A 467 3.49 32.24 3.88
C ALA A 467 4.03 33.57 4.43
N THR A 468 4.47 33.55 5.68
CA THR A 468 5.14 34.67 6.34
C THR A 468 6.57 34.28 6.71
N ALA A 469 7.55 35.01 6.20
CA ALA A 469 8.96 34.80 6.54
C ALA A 469 9.45 35.81 7.59
N ILE A 470 10.13 35.33 8.62
CA ILE A 470 10.74 36.14 9.68
C ILE A 470 12.25 35.93 9.62
N GLY A 471 13.01 37.04 9.61
CA GLY A 471 14.47 36.99 9.55
C GLY A 471 15.02 36.73 8.13
N LEU A 472 14.20 36.86 7.10
CA LEU A 472 14.58 36.76 5.69
C LEU A 472 14.35 38.12 5.00
N GLY A 473 15.31 38.55 4.17
CA GLY A 473 15.17 39.76 3.36
C GLY A 473 14.11 39.63 2.25
N THR A 474 13.72 40.76 1.66
CA THR A 474 12.68 40.81 0.62
C THR A 474 13.21 41.28 -0.75
N GLU A 475 14.54 41.34 -0.89
CA GLU A 475 15.20 41.81 -2.09
C GLU A 475 15.08 40.79 -3.23
N PRO A 476 14.93 41.21 -4.49
CA PRO A 476 14.91 40.29 -5.62
C PRO A 476 16.12 39.36 -5.64
N GLN A 477 15.89 38.07 -5.83
CA GLN A 477 16.94 37.05 -5.93
C GLN A 477 16.93 36.41 -7.33
N PRO A 478 18.08 35.89 -7.81
CA PRO A 478 18.12 35.10 -9.02
C PRO A 478 17.24 33.84 -8.86
N GLY A 479 16.33 33.63 -9.82
CA GLY A 479 15.53 32.42 -9.89
C GLY A 479 16.26 31.26 -10.58
N PHE A 480 15.49 30.24 -10.94
CA PHE A 480 15.90 29.26 -11.94
C PHE A 480 15.56 29.80 -13.35
N GLY A 481 16.15 29.23 -14.40
CA GLY A 481 15.92 29.67 -15.78
C GLY A 481 14.45 29.54 -16.24
N PRO A 482 14.09 30.07 -17.42
CA PRO A 482 12.70 30.19 -17.87
C PRO A 482 11.95 28.85 -18.03
N GLU A 483 12.67 27.73 -18.04
CA GLU A 483 12.15 26.37 -18.06
C GLU A 483 11.42 25.94 -16.77
N VAL A 484 11.59 26.64 -15.65
CA VAL A 484 10.79 26.39 -14.43
C VAL A 484 9.52 27.23 -14.40
N GLN A 485 8.46 26.73 -13.76
CA GLN A 485 7.23 27.49 -13.55
C GLN A 485 7.24 28.12 -12.15
N MET A 486 8.31 28.85 -11.86
CA MET A 486 8.47 29.60 -10.61
C MET A 486 8.68 31.08 -10.90
N ARG A 487 8.25 31.95 -9.96
CA ARG A 487 8.40 33.41 -10.10
C ARG A 487 8.61 34.09 -8.75
N ASN A 488 8.87 35.41 -8.81
CA ASN A 488 8.88 36.31 -7.65
C ASN A 488 9.86 35.91 -6.52
N PHE A 489 11.05 35.45 -6.91
CA PHE A 489 12.14 35.14 -5.97
C PHE A 489 12.56 36.38 -5.17
N ARG A 490 12.35 36.36 -3.86
CA ARG A 490 12.66 37.44 -2.92
C ARG A 490 13.30 36.89 -1.66
N GLY A 491 14.41 37.47 -1.23
CA GLY A 491 15.25 36.85 -0.23
C GLY A 491 16.59 37.55 -0.02
N GLY A 492 17.57 36.77 0.39
CA GLY A 492 18.95 37.18 0.62
C GLY A 492 19.62 36.28 1.65
N ARG A 493 20.63 36.81 2.35
CA ARG A 493 21.26 36.11 3.47
C ARG A 493 20.33 36.19 4.69
N PRO A 494 19.81 35.07 5.20
CA PRO A 494 18.91 35.11 6.33
C PRO A 494 19.64 35.35 7.65
N ALA A 495 18.90 35.84 8.66
CA ALA A 495 19.36 35.91 10.03
C ALA A 495 19.42 34.51 10.67
N ALA A 496 20.24 34.33 11.72
CA ALA A 496 20.28 33.07 12.45
C ALA A 496 18.90 32.78 13.11
N GLY A 497 18.38 31.56 12.92
CA GLY A 497 17.08 31.15 13.47
C GLY A 497 15.86 31.74 12.76
N TRP A 498 16.03 32.19 11.52
CA TRP A 498 14.92 32.62 10.65
C TRP A 498 13.93 31.48 10.38
N SER A 499 12.69 31.83 10.08
CA SER A 499 11.63 30.86 9.84
C SER A 499 10.63 31.32 8.80
N VAL A 500 9.93 30.37 8.19
CA VAL A 500 8.76 30.59 7.35
C VAL A 500 7.57 29.86 7.99
N ASP A 501 6.44 30.54 8.06
CA ASP A 501 5.18 29.99 8.56
C ASP A 501 4.14 30.02 7.44
N TRP A 502 3.64 28.84 7.06
CA TRP A 502 2.53 28.70 6.12
C TRP A 502 1.25 28.49 6.90
N GLN A 503 0.30 29.42 6.75
CA GLN A 503 -1.09 29.19 7.13
C GLN A 503 -1.80 28.51 5.96
N ILE A 504 -2.33 27.32 6.20
CA ILE A 504 -2.85 26.43 5.15
C ILE A 504 -4.29 26.78 4.81
N GLU A 505 -4.58 26.91 3.51
CA GLU A 505 -5.92 27.08 2.98
C GLU A 505 -6.49 25.69 2.61
N ASP A 506 -7.43 25.19 3.39
CA ASP A 506 -8.12 23.93 3.10
C ASP A 506 -9.16 24.09 1.98
N ARG A 507 -8.67 24.02 0.73
CA ARG A 507 -9.52 24.12 -0.45
C ARG A 507 -10.46 22.93 -0.65
N LEU A 508 -10.03 21.74 -0.21
CA LEU A 508 -10.79 20.50 -0.36
C LEU A 508 -11.80 20.28 0.77
N LYS A 509 -11.83 21.17 1.77
CA LYS A 509 -12.76 21.13 2.91
C LYS A 509 -12.66 19.80 3.68
N THR A 510 -11.44 19.30 3.83
CA THR A 510 -11.17 18.08 4.61
C THR A 510 -11.16 18.34 6.12
N LEU A 511 -11.06 19.60 6.54
CA LEU A 511 -11.00 20.04 7.93
C LEU A 511 -12.35 20.59 8.42
N PRO A 512 -12.58 20.56 9.76
CA PRO A 512 -13.71 21.25 10.36
C PRO A 512 -13.73 22.76 10.01
N PRO A 513 -14.91 23.38 9.83
CA PRO A 513 -15.00 24.80 9.55
C PRO A 513 -14.27 25.66 10.58
N GLY A 514 -13.41 26.56 10.11
CA GLY A 514 -12.61 27.45 10.96
C GLY A 514 -11.33 26.83 11.54
N ALA A 515 -10.92 25.65 11.09
CA ALA A 515 -9.63 25.08 11.44
C ALA A 515 -8.48 26.03 11.04
N ASP A 516 -7.57 26.29 11.97
CA ASP A 516 -6.43 27.18 11.80
C ASP A 516 -5.14 26.36 11.82
N VAL A 517 -4.79 25.77 10.68
CA VAL A 517 -3.67 24.83 10.55
C VAL A 517 -2.47 25.51 9.90
N HIS A 518 -1.31 25.28 10.50
CA HIS A 518 -0.06 25.87 10.07
C HIS A 518 1.05 24.82 9.91
N LEU A 519 1.99 25.13 9.03
CA LEU A 519 3.31 24.49 8.97
C LEU A 519 4.37 25.56 9.18
N ARG A 520 5.17 25.44 10.24
CA ARG A 520 6.35 26.30 10.45
C ARG A 520 7.62 25.57 10.10
N TYR A 521 8.48 26.19 9.30
CA TYR A 521 9.84 25.75 9.00
C TYR A 521 10.85 26.71 9.61
N THR A 522 11.72 26.22 10.48
CA THR A 522 12.88 26.99 10.96
C THR A 522 14.15 26.40 10.36
N ASP A 523 14.89 27.20 9.61
CA ASP A 523 16.11 26.75 8.94
C ASP A 523 17.35 27.09 9.78
N LEU A 524 18.28 26.15 9.81
CA LEU A 524 19.50 26.17 10.61
C LEU A 524 20.74 25.94 9.73
N THR A 525 20.60 26.06 8.41
CA THR A 525 21.67 25.89 7.45
C THR A 525 22.67 27.04 7.59
N THR A 526 23.94 26.68 7.71
CA THR A 526 25.08 27.63 7.78
C THR A 526 25.47 28.07 6.37
N ASP A 527 25.95 29.31 6.24
CA ASP A 527 26.47 29.87 4.98
C ASP A 527 25.54 29.66 3.77
N ALA A 528 24.24 29.92 3.96
CA ALA A 528 23.22 29.83 2.92
C ALA A 528 22.64 31.20 2.54
N GLN A 529 22.13 31.27 1.31
CA GLN A 529 21.13 32.24 0.88
C GLN A 529 19.76 31.58 0.95
N ALA A 530 18.71 32.36 1.11
CA ALA A 530 17.34 31.86 1.03
C ALA A 530 16.46 32.83 0.25
N ALA A 531 15.39 32.31 -0.37
CA ALA A 531 14.39 33.11 -1.04
C ALA A 531 13.01 32.46 -0.94
N MET A 532 11.99 33.28 -0.71
CA MET A 532 10.61 32.94 -1.02
C MET A 532 10.38 33.13 -2.51
N ALA A 533 9.62 32.23 -3.12
CA ALA A 533 9.18 32.29 -4.49
C ALA A 533 7.74 31.76 -4.59
N GLU A 534 7.17 31.82 -5.77
CA GLU A 534 5.87 31.21 -6.07
C GLU A 534 6.06 30.10 -7.09
N SER A 535 5.63 28.87 -6.77
CA SER A 535 5.61 27.74 -7.71
C SER A 535 4.21 27.54 -8.27
N TRP A 536 4.09 27.36 -9.58
CA TRP A 536 2.79 27.07 -10.16
C TRP A 536 2.34 25.63 -9.88
N LEU A 537 1.06 25.48 -9.53
CA LEU A 537 0.36 24.22 -9.29
C LEU A 537 -0.97 24.22 -10.06
N ALA A 538 -1.39 23.05 -10.53
CA ALA A 538 -2.74 22.75 -10.98
C ALA A 538 -3.31 21.69 -10.06
N TYR A 539 -4.57 21.85 -9.66
CA TYR A 539 -5.26 20.91 -8.79
C TYR A 539 -6.71 20.74 -9.24
N ALA A 540 -7.30 19.58 -8.94
CA ALA A 540 -8.70 19.31 -9.19
C ALA A 540 -9.51 19.58 -7.92
N ASP A 541 -10.66 20.22 -8.08
CA ASP A 541 -11.66 20.40 -7.03
C ASP A 541 -13.04 20.17 -7.64
N HIS A 542 -13.78 19.17 -7.14
CA HIS A 542 -15.08 18.75 -7.67
C HIS A 542 -15.12 18.58 -9.22
N GLY A 543 -14.06 17.98 -9.79
CA GLY A 543 -13.92 17.75 -11.23
C GLY A 543 -13.54 18.99 -12.07
N ALA A 544 -13.39 20.16 -11.45
CA ALA A 544 -12.90 21.37 -12.11
C ALA A 544 -11.38 21.54 -11.96
N ASN A 545 -10.71 21.94 -13.04
CA ASN A 545 -9.27 22.24 -13.01
C ASN A 545 -9.04 23.67 -12.54
N HIS A 546 -8.27 23.81 -11.47
CA HIS A 546 -7.86 25.09 -10.92
C HIS A 546 -6.34 25.27 -10.99
N GLU A 547 -5.90 26.52 -11.04
CA GLU A 547 -4.49 26.91 -10.98
C GLU A 547 -4.21 27.66 -9.67
N ALA A 548 -3.05 27.42 -9.08
CA ALA A 548 -2.57 28.13 -7.90
C ALA A 548 -1.07 28.47 -8.03
N TRP A 549 -0.64 29.43 -7.21
CA TRP A 549 0.76 29.78 -7.02
C TRP A 549 1.10 29.53 -5.55
N LEU A 550 1.85 28.45 -5.30
CA LEU A 550 2.26 28.02 -3.98
C LEU A 550 3.43 28.88 -3.48
N PRO A 551 3.36 29.43 -2.27
CA PRO A 551 4.52 30.01 -1.62
C PRO A 551 5.57 28.92 -1.37
N SER A 552 6.69 29.02 -2.05
CA SER A 552 7.77 28.04 -2.03
C SER A 552 9.03 28.67 -1.43
N LEU A 553 9.77 27.87 -0.70
CA LEU A 553 11.05 28.26 -0.14
C LEU A 553 12.21 27.62 -0.90
N VAL A 554 13.25 28.40 -1.17
CA VAL A 554 14.53 27.94 -1.69
C VAL A 554 15.62 28.29 -0.70
N VAL A 555 16.41 27.30 -0.28
CA VAL A 555 17.63 27.50 0.52
C VAL A 555 18.81 27.06 -0.32
N ARG A 556 19.75 27.96 -0.60
CA ARG A 556 20.80 27.75 -1.60
C ARG A 556 22.19 27.94 -1.01
N ARG A 557 23.10 27.03 -1.34
CA ARG A 557 24.54 27.13 -1.05
C ARG A 557 25.31 27.04 -2.35
N GLN A 558 26.35 27.87 -2.46
CA GLN A 558 27.20 27.94 -3.64
C GLN A 558 28.67 28.05 -3.22
N ALA A 559 29.56 27.47 -4.02
CA ALA A 559 31.00 27.63 -3.88
C ALA A 559 31.65 27.90 -5.24
N ALA A 560 32.83 28.52 -5.21
CA ALA A 560 33.61 28.79 -6.42
C ALA A 560 34.27 27.52 -7.00
N ALA A 561 34.47 26.49 -6.18
CA ALA A 561 35.14 25.24 -6.55
C ALA A 561 34.36 24.03 -6.03
N GLU A 562 34.51 22.91 -6.75
CA GLU A 562 33.95 21.61 -6.41
C GLU A 562 34.98 20.79 -5.60
N PRO A 563 34.54 19.84 -4.74
CA PRO A 563 33.15 19.57 -4.38
C PRO A 563 32.64 20.53 -3.29
N LEU A 564 31.42 21.07 -3.47
CA LEU A 564 30.69 21.74 -2.39
C LEU A 564 30.15 20.68 -1.42
N ALA A 565 30.38 20.85 -0.12
CA ALA A 565 29.75 20.05 0.93
C ALA A 565 28.68 20.90 1.65
N SER A 566 27.42 20.47 1.59
CA SER A 566 26.27 21.15 2.18
C SER A 566 25.51 20.28 3.17
N THR A 567 25.17 20.86 4.32
CA THR A 567 24.29 20.26 5.33
C THR A 567 23.09 21.18 5.53
N PHE A 568 22.01 20.91 4.83
CA PHE A 568 20.75 21.61 5.05
C PHE A 568 20.09 21.06 6.31
N VAL A 569 19.71 21.95 7.22
CA VAL A 569 19.12 21.56 8.51
C VAL A 569 17.84 22.38 8.72
N GLY A 570 16.72 21.71 8.89
CA GLY A 570 15.44 22.35 9.12
C GLY A 570 14.61 21.65 10.20
N VAL A 571 13.80 22.42 10.92
CA VAL A 571 12.78 21.91 11.84
C VAL A 571 11.41 22.27 11.30
N LEU A 572 10.57 21.26 11.06
CA LEU A 572 9.18 21.42 10.59
C LEU A 572 8.21 21.18 11.75
N GLU A 573 7.29 22.10 11.96
CA GLU A 573 6.28 22.02 13.00
C GLU A 573 4.88 22.20 12.39
N PRO A 574 4.11 21.10 12.29
CA PRO A 574 2.65 21.16 12.19
C PRO A 574 2.04 21.67 13.50
N TYR A 575 1.21 22.70 13.43
CA TYR A 575 0.44 23.14 14.61
C TYR A 575 -0.93 23.69 14.23
N SER A 576 -1.79 23.84 15.24
CA SER A 576 -3.09 24.48 15.11
C SER A 576 -3.21 25.67 16.06
N GLY A 577 -3.55 26.84 15.54
CA GLY A 577 -3.67 28.10 16.30
C GLY A 577 -2.34 28.68 16.79
N LYS A 578 -1.61 27.96 17.65
CA LYS A 578 -0.33 28.44 18.22
C LYS A 578 0.75 27.38 18.16
N SER A 579 1.96 27.82 17.77
CA SER A 579 3.18 27.01 17.80
C SER A 579 3.48 26.51 19.23
N ASN A 580 3.77 25.21 19.30
CA ASN A 580 4.25 24.49 20.47
C ASN A 580 5.78 24.58 20.63
N LEU A 581 6.48 25.13 19.64
CA LEU A 581 7.93 25.33 19.68
C LEU A 581 8.31 26.79 20.00
N GLY A 582 9.28 26.93 20.90
CA GLY A 582 9.93 28.18 21.25
C GLY A 582 11.17 28.43 20.40
N ALA A 583 12.29 28.73 21.08
CA ALA A 583 13.57 28.97 20.42
C ALA A 583 14.15 27.66 19.85
N ILE A 584 14.62 27.72 18.60
CA ILE A 584 15.30 26.63 17.91
C ILE A 584 16.69 27.12 17.52
N ARG A 585 17.74 26.35 17.84
CA ARG A 585 19.13 26.77 17.63
C ARG A 585 19.99 25.62 17.15
N ARG A 586 20.85 25.88 16.17
CA ARG A 586 21.97 24.99 15.85
C ARG A 586 23.06 25.19 16.89
N LEU A 587 23.62 24.09 17.38
CA LEU A 587 24.67 24.08 18.39
C LEU A 587 25.97 23.57 17.78
N ALA A 588 27.10 24.09 18.25
CA ALA A 588 28.40 23.54 17.91
C ALA A 588 28.64 22.23 18.68
N LEU A 589 29.18 21.24 17.97
CA LEU A 589 29.68 20.00 18.57
C LEU A 589 31.21 20.04 18.63
N GLN A 590 31.76 19.29 19.58
CA GLN A 590 33.21 19.08 19.71
C GLN A 590 33.53 17.59 19.57
N THR A 591 34.69 17.27 19.01
CA THR A 591 35.23 15.90 19.01
C THR A 591 35.86 15.58 20.37
N SER A 592 36.22 14.32 20.60
CA SER A 592 36.98 13.91 21.80
C SER A 592 38.32 14.64 21.99
N ALA A 593 38.88 15.22 20.92
CA ALA A 593 40.09 16.04 20.99
C ALA A 593 39.82 17.52 21.39
N GLY A 594 38.56 17.88 21.68
CA GLY A 594 38.15 19.25 22.02
C GLY A 594 38.11 20.21 20.83
N THR A 595 38.31 19.71 19.60
CA THR A 595 38.20 20.50 18.37
C THR A 595 36.75 20.58 17.91
N ALA A 596 36.38 21.67 17.22
CA ALA A 596 35.05 21.80 16.63
C ALA A 596 34.80 20.67 15.62
N ALA A 597 33.65 20.02 15.76
CA ALA A 597 33.19 19.02 14.80
C ALA A 597 32.78 19.71 13.48
N GLY A 598 32.94 19.00 12.37
CA GLY A 598 32.59 19.52 11.04
C GLY A 598 31.09 19.77 10.89
N ASP A 599 30.71 20.64 9.94
CA ASP A 599 29.33 21.08 9.72
C ASP A 599 28.32 19.93 9.52
N GLN A 600 28.79 18.80 8.98
CA GLN A 600 27.97 17.59 8.79
C GLN A 600 27.54 16.90 10.10
N GLN A 601 28.19 17.22 11.22
CA GLN A 601 27.83 16.78 12.57
C GLN A 601 26.83 17.79 13.15
N VAL A 602 25.54 17.47 13.08
CA VAL A 602 24.47 18.42 13.41
C VAL A 602 24.05 18.24 14.87
N ALA A 603 23.98 19.34 15.61
CA ALA A 603 23.24 19.42 16.87
C ALA A 603 22.20 20.54 16.81
N VAL A 604 20.99 20.26 17.29
CA VAL A 604 19.88 21.21 17.35
C VAL A 604 19.28 21.19 18.75
N ALA A 605 19.12 22.36 19.36
CA ALA A 605 18.29 22.52 20.54
C ALA A 605 16.93 23.10 20.16
N VAL A 606 15.87 22.50 20.70
CA VAL A 606 14.48 22.91 20.51
C VAL A 606 13.88 23.16 21.89
N ALA A 607 13.46 24.39 22.18
CA ALA A 607 12.65 24.69 23.36
C ALA A 607 11.17 24.43 23.05
N LEU A 608 10.45 23.78 23.96
CA LEU A 608 9.00 23.55 23.86
C LEU A 608 8.24 24.61 24.68
N ALA A 609 7.02 24.91 24.26
CA ALA A 609 6.17 25.93 24.88
C ALA A 609 5.78 25.60 26.33
N ASP A 610 5.85 24.33 26.72
CA ASP A 610 5.58 23.86 28.09
C ASP A 610 6.82 23.83 29.00
N GLY A 611 7.95 24.37 28.54
CA GLY A 611 9.19 24.47 29.30
C GLY A 611 10.14 23.28 29.13
N ARG A 612 9.72 22.20 28.47
CA ARG A 612 10.63 21.11 28.08
C ARG A 612 11.65 21.59 27.04
N THR A 613 12.78 20.91 26.95
CA THR A 613 13.79 21.19 25.93
C THR A 613 14.37 19.92 25.36
N ASP A 614 14.56 19.88 24.04
CA ASP A 614 15.17 18.77 23.32
C ASP A 614 16.55 19.15 22.80
N LEU A 615 17.52 18.25 22.97
CA LEU A 615 18.78 18.23 22.22
C LEU A 615 18.72 17.09 21.24
N LEU A 616 18.84 17.40 19.95
CA LEU A 616 18.96 16.43 18.88
C LEU A 616 20.37 16.45 18.34
N ILE A 617 20.95 15.27 18.12
CA ILE A 617 22.20 15.09 17.38
C ILE A 617 21.90 14.19 16.18
N ALA A 618 22.30 14.64 15.00
CA ALA A 618 22.28 13.88 13.76
C ALA A 618 23.69 13.95 13.15
N ALA A 619 24.45 12.90 13.34
CA ALA A 619 25.82 12.75 12.89
C ALA A 619 25.90 12.01 11.55
N THR A 620 26.94 12.32 10.79
CA THR A 620 27.29 11.52 9.60
C THR A 620 28.27 10.43 9.99
N GLN A 621 28.11 9.25 9.40
CA GLN A 621 29.08 8.17 9.52
C GLN A 621 30.38 8.53 8.79
N PRO A 622 31.57 8.32 9.39
CA PRO A 622 32.81 8.35 8.65
C PRO A 622 32.81 7.23 7.58
N THR A 623 33.30 7.53 6.38
CA THR A 623 33.49 6.53 5.32
C THR A 623 34.61 5.53 5.66
N SER A 624 35.52 5.91 6.56
CA SER A 624 36.58 5.06 7.11
C SER A 624 37.01 5.56 8.49
N GLY A 625 37.48 4.66 9.35
CA GLY A 625 37.95 4.99 10.70
C GLY A 625 36.91 4.82 11.81
N PRO A 626 37.30 5.04 13.07
CA PRO A 626 36.40 4.90 14.22
C PRO A 626 35.35 6.01 14.24
N ARG A 627 34.16 5.71 14.78
CA ARG A 627 33.12 6.73 15.04
C ARG A 627 33.68 7.83 15.93
N PRO A 628 33.51 9.12 15.57
CA PRO A 628 33.90 10.19 16.45
C PRO A 628 32.97 10.21 17.65
N THR A 629 33.53 10.33 18.85
CA THR A 629 32.77 10.76 20.00
C THR A 629 32.50 12.26 19.89
N LEU A 630 31.23 12.63 19.91
CA LEU A 630 30.74 14.00 19.81
C LEU A 630 30.29 14.49 21.18
N THR A 631 30.63 15.73 21.51
CA THR A 631 30.24 16.39 22.76
C THR A 631 29.50 17.69 22.46
N GLN A 632 28.37 17.90 23.13
CA GLN A 632 27.70 19.19 23.23
C GLN A 632 27.99 19.76 24.64
N PRO A 633 28.86 20.79 24.75
CA PRO A 633 29.35 21.24 26.05
C PRO A 633 28.27 21.84 26.97
N ASP A 634 27.38 22.66 26.44
CA ASP A 634 26.36 23.38 27.23
C ASP A 634 25.33 22.44 27.88
N TRP A 635 25.13 21.27 27.27
CA TRP A 635 24.27 20.20 27.76
C TRP A 635 25.04 19.18 28.58
N SER A 636 26.37 19.24 28.58
CA SER A 636 27.26 18.25 29.19
C SER A 636 26.94 16.83 28.70
N CYS A 637 26.67 16.71 27.40
CA CYS A 637 26.28 15.45 26.77
C CYS A 637 27.34 15.01 25.75
N THR A 638 27.64 13.71 25.76
CA THR A 638 28.63 13.06 24.92
C THR A 638 28.09 11.75 24.37
N THR A 639 28.31 11.48 23.09
CA THR A 639 27.78 10.28 22.41
C THR A 639 28.66 9.89 21.23
N ASP A 640 28.67 8.61 20.88
CA ASP A 640 29.21 8.10 19.61
C ASP A 640 28.09 7.67 18.64
N ALA A 641 26.83 7.95 18.99
CA ALA A 641 25.66 7.61 18.20
C ALA A 641 25.45 8.52 17.00
N ASP A 642 25.02 7.91 15.90
CA ASP A 642 24.61 8.62 14.68
C ASP A 642 23.43 9.54 14.94
N PHE A 643 22.48 9.08 15.75
CA PHE A 643 21.30 9.84 16.11
C PHE A 643 21.08 9.80 17.61
N CYS A 644 20.73 10.94 18.18
CA CYS A 644 20.42 11.06 19.59
C CYS A 644 19.33 12.13 19.77
N LEU A 645 18.38 11.87 20.68
CA LEU A 645 17.48 12.86 21.24
C LEU A 645 17.53 12.76 22.76
N ILE A 646 17.70 13.89 23.44
CA ILE A 646 17.58 14.03 24.89
C ILE A 646 16.53 15.07 25.17
N ARG A 647 15.46 14.70 25.86
CA ARG A 647 14.44 15.63 26.36
C ARG A 647 14.67 15.88 27.83
N ARG A 648 14.73 17.15 28.21
CA ARG A 648 14.64 17.59 29.59
C ARG A 648 13.21 18.05 29.89
N ASP A 649 12.73 17.74 31.10
CA ASP A 649 11.49 18.32 31.62
C ASP A 649 11.65 19.82 31.93
N ALA A 650 10.57 20.48 32.34
CA ALA A 650 10.58 21.90 32.71
C ALA A 650 11.47 22.23 33.92
N THR A 651 11.94 21.22 34.67
CA THR A 651 12.89 21.38 35.78
C THR A 651 14.34 21.16 35.35
N GLY A 652 14.58 20.80 34.09
CA GLY A 652 15.90 20.52 33.52
C GLY A 652 16.37 19.08 33.71
N LYS A 653 15.55 18.17 34.27
CA LYS A 653 15.91 16.76 34.44
C LYS A 653 15.67 15.99 33.15
N ILE A 654 16.52 15.01 32.86
CA ILE A 654 16.33 14.12 31.70
C ILE A 654 15.04 13.32 31.91
N ALA A 655 14.09 13.51 31.00
CA ALA A 655 12.78 12.89 31.01
C ALA A 655 12.61 11.85 29.90
N HIS A 656 13.40 11.95 28.82
CA HIS A 656 13.37 10.99 27.74
C HIS A 656 14.71 10.96 26.99
N VAL A 657 15.10 9.77 26.55
CA VAL A 657 16.36 9.53 25.86
C VAL A 657 16.11 8.61 24.67
N PHE A 658 16.62 8.96 23.49
CA PHE A 658 16.65 8.10 22.32
C PHE A 658 18.05 8.13 21.68
N PHE A 659 18.57 6.99 21.22
CA PHE A 659 19.75 6.98 20.36
C PHE A 659 19.81 5.76 19.44
N HIS A 660 20.48 5.91 18.29
CA HIS A 660 20.66 4.90 17.25
C HIS A 660 22.06 5.01 16.61
N GLY A 661 22.66 3.88 16.24
CA GLY A 661 23.88 3.85 15.41
C GLY A 661 25.17 4.20 16.15
N GLY A 662 25.23 3.96 17.46
CA GLY A 662 26.43 4.10 18.30
C GLY A 662 26.48 3.01 19.36
N THR A 663 27.31 3.20 20.37
CA THR A 663 27.40 2.29 21.52
C THR A 663 26.86 2.92 22.79
N PHE A 664 26.87 4.24 22.91
CA PHE A 664 26.38 4.93 24.09
C PHE A 664 25.90 6.35 23.85
N MET A 665 25.15 6.85 24.82
CA MET A 665 24.94 8.27 25.05
C MET A 665 25.13 8.57 26.54
N GLN A 666 25.74 9.69 26.87
CA GLN A 666 25.95 10.13 28.24
C GLN A 666 25.60 11.60 28.39
N CYS A 667 24.96 11.96 29.49
CA CYS A 667 24.71 13.35 29.89
C CYS A 667 24.98 13.50 31.39
N GLY A 668 25.97 14.32 31.75
CA GLY A 668 26.50 14.37 33.12
C GLY A 668 26.93 12.97 33.59
N ASP A 669 26.41 12.55 34.74
CA ASP A 669 26.71 11.24 35.35
C ASP A 669 25.82 10.10 34.82
N GLN A 670 24.82 10.41 33.99
CA GLN A 670 23.89 9.41 33.44
C GLN A 670 24.40 8.89 32.09
N ARG A 671 24.75 7.61 32.03
CA ARG A 671 25.19 6.91 30.82
C ARG A 671 24.19 5.85 30.43
N PHE A 672 23.85 5.82 29.15
CA PHE A 672 22.91 4.90 28.53
C PHE A 672 23.63 4.11 27.45
N GLU A 673 23.38 2.80 27.41
CA GLU A 673 23.97 1.88 26.45
C GLU A 673 22.87 0.99 25.88
N HIS A 674 23.10 0.47 24.68
CA HIS A 674 22.15 -0.45 24.06
C HIS A 674 22.03 -1.74 24.88
N ARG A 675 20.81 -2.29 24.94
CA ARG A 675 20.65 -3.71 25.32
C ARG A 675 21.33 -4.58 24.25
N PRO A 676 21.89 -5.74 24.62
CA PRO A 676 22.48 -6.66 23.65
C PRO A 676 21.52 -6.94 22.47
N GLY A 677 21.98 -6.71 21.25
CA GLY A 677 21.20 -6.93 20.01
C GLY A 677 20.25 -5.79 19.60
N ALA A 678 20.11 -4.73 20.40
CA ALA A 678 19.29 -3.57 20.03
C ALA A 678 20.04 -2.63 19.07
N LEU A 679 19.36 -2.20 18.00
CA LEU A 679 19.88 -1.23 17.02
C LEU A 679 19.66 0.23 17.45
N TRP A 680 18.71 0.44 18.36
CA TRP A 680 18.39 1.72 18.96
C TRP A 680 17.89 1.50 20.39
N THR A 681 17.84 2.55 21.18
CA THR A 681 17.32 2.53 22.55
C THR A 681 16.51 3.78 22.79
N GLU A 682 15.38 3.60 23.47
CA GLU A 682 14.51 4.68 23.92
C GLU A 682 14.08 4.40 25.36
N LEU A 683 14.23 5.38 26.24
CA LEU A 683 14.05 5.27 27.69
C LEU A 683 13.29 6.47 28.25
#